data_AF-A0A960UVT2-F1
#
_entry.id   AF-A0A960UVT2-F1
#
_cell.length_a   1.000
_cell.length_b   1.000
_cell.length_c   1.000
_cell.angle_alpha   90.00
_cell.angle_beta   90.00
_cell.angle_gamma   90.00
#
_symmetry.space_group_name_H-M   'P 1'
#
loop_
_entity.id
_entity.type
_entity.pdbx_description
1 polymer ?
#
loop_
_entity_poly.entity_id
_entity_poly.type
_entity_poly.pdbx_seq_one_letter_code
_entity_poly.pdbx_strand_id
1 'polypeptide(L)'
;MKISIIIEEIRRVCPASRRTGSRGAAMVGTPAAGSSGEILPALERSSADSAASERAQNQKRLRPRAFAATLVLFLLFMGQCTEGQGEGLFPGPDFLLEGPFRFSVYYNDPGVDQFTGTDKEIDLQLVRMIDEAESTIDMAVYNLSRTSVIDALIRAEDRGIDVRMVGDVDETITSGYQSILRSNIPISLGNSSAIQHNKFAVIDQKYLFSGTGNMTDSGFIRNNNNFLIIESDSLAAVYTAEFEQMYFGRYGSRKVALENYSQHVVNMTPVEVYFSPYDGNRAMSRLIELVDNAKFEIQFMIFAFTHDELTSALIRAANRGVRVRGIHDFTFVRGVSEEAPRLYNAGRYLSAGPEVRYDGNEHVATLGFSSHGGKLHTKTMIIDGSIVATGSFNWSTNATQNNDENLLLIFSPRVASIIQEQWQEVFSVSNPINGVLYEIAGEAASPGEVVISEIMYGDGNDDWIELRNMTGRDIDLSHWVITFDNAETSHVTIPDQFNWYKPGVHSRHYSPGRLIIPAGGYFLLKGLTGSDLTTADNKISGTKNFSLNSSGFKIRLYDPTMRLIDEAWNNTTLTVGTSSFPYHSMERRYSGGLALDGSLPASWCTSAGASGASGSQLDGNSAQIGSPNYSGSETPAAPTCL
;
A
#
# COMPACT_ATOMS: atom_id res chain seq x y z
N MET A 1 25.81 38.31 15.73
CA MET A 1 27.14 37.71 15.99
C MET A 1 26.90 36.21 16.19
N LYS A 2 27.16 35.27 15.29
CA LYS A 2 27.88 35.29 14.00
C LYS A 2 27.19 34.31 13.02
N ILE A 3 26.45 34.85 12.05
CA ILE A 3 26.24 34.27 10.70
C ILE A 3 27.45 34.64 9.79
N SER A 4 28.38 35.42 10.33
CA SER A 4 29.56 35.96 9.64
C SER A 4 30.74 34.98 9.53
N ILE A 5 30.68 33.77 10.09
CA ILE A 5 31.78 32.78 9.97
C ILE A 5 31.64 31.91 8.71
N ILE A 6 30.41 31.63 8.27
CA ILE A 6 30.15 30.72 7.14
C ILE A 6 30.42 31.39 5.78
N ILE A 7 30.29 32.72 5.70
CA ILE A 7 30.56 33.48 4.47
C ILE A 7 32.07 33.69 4.22
N GLU A 8 32.91 33.50 5.25
CA GLU A 8 34.36 33.73 5.16
C GLU A 8 35.14 32.47 4.71
N GLU A 9 34.57 31.27 4.88
CA GLU A 9 35.14 30.01 4.33
C GLU A 9 34.84 29.80 2.85
N ILE A 10 33.71 30.31 2.34
CA ILE A 10 33.36 30.22 0.91
C ILE A 10 34.29 31.09 0.03
N ARG A 11 35.01 32.06 0.62
CA ARG A 11 35.98 32.92 -0.09
C ARG A 11 37.39 32.34 -0.18
N ARG A 12 37.68 31.16 0.38
CA ARG A 12 39.04 30.59 0.40
C ARG A 12 39.39 29.64 -0.75
N VAL A 13 38.45 29.31 -1.65
CA VAL A 13 38.69 28.21 -2.62
C VAL A 13 38.99 28.64 -4.07
N CYS A 14 38.82 29.91 -4.49
CA CYS A 14 39.34 30.35 -5.81
C CYS A 14 39.52 31.89 -5.94
N PRO A 15 40.69 32.40 -6.39
CA PRO A 15 40.90 33.81 -6.67
C PRO A 15 40.36 34.24 -8.04
N ALA A 16 40.04 35.54 -8.11
CA ALA A 16 39.26 36.23 -9.12
C ALA A 16 39.84 36.27 -10.55
N SER A 17 38.95 36.49 -11.53
CA SER A 17 39.18 37.51 -12.55
C SER A 17 38.00 38.48 -12.64
N ARG A 18 38.33 39.76 -12.43
CA ARG A 18 37.54 40.99 -12.66
C ARG A 18 37.26 41.13 -14.18
N ARG A 19 36.31 41.88 -14.75
CA ARG A 19 35.64 43.18 -14.52
C ARG A 19 34.74 43.33 -15.78
N THR A 20 33.54 43.91 -15.82
CA THR A 20 33.14 45.34 -15.79
C THR A 20 31.61 45.36 -15.96
N GLY A 21 30.82 46.07 -15.14
CA GLY A 21 30.27 47.40 -15.45
C GLY A 21 29.18 47.34 -16.56
N SER A 22 27.92 47.74 -16.39
CA SER A 22 27.46 48.98 -15.76
C SER A 22 25.92 49.07 -15.72
N ARG A 23 25.42 49.74 -14.66
CA ARG A 23 24.32 50.73 -14.58
C ARG A 23 22.94 50.45 -15.20
N GLY A 24 21.90 50.74 -14.41
CA GLY A 24 20.70 51.41 -14.90
C GLY A 24 19.43 51.07 -14.13
N ALA A 25 18.88 52.03 -13.40
CA ALA A 25 17.73 51.89 -12.50
C ALA A 25 16.37 52.07 -13.20
N ALA A 26 15.36 51.43 -12.60
CA ALA A 26 13.94 51.79 -12.42
C ALA A 26 13.27 52.86 -13.31
N MET A 27 12.10 52.54 -13.89
CA MET A 27 10.78 52.88 -13.34
C MET A 27 9.62 52.64 -14.34
N VAL A 28 8.53 52.06 -13.80
CA VAL A 28 7.09 52.38 -13.98
C VAL A 28 6.47 52.34 -15.39
N GLY A 29 5.36 51.57 -15.51
CA GLY A 29 4.29 51.83 -16.48
C GLY A 29 3.46 50.62 -16.90
N THR A 30 2.41 50.28 -16.14
CA THR A 30 1.17 49.67 -16.68
C THR A 30 0.33 50.77 -17.38
N PRO A 31 -0.56 50.52 -18.37
CA PRO A 31 -1.65 49.52 -18.24
C PRO A 31 -2.26 48.88 -19.51
N ALA A 32 -3.14 47.90 -19.25
CA ALA A 32 -4.45 47.63 -19.87
C ALA A 32 -4.61 46.94 -21.25
N ALA A 33 -5.31 45.79 -21.17
CA ALA A 33 -6.60 45.45 -21.81
C ALA A 33 -6.67 44.81 -23.22
N GLY A 34 -7.63 43.86 -23.33
CA GLY A 34 -8.36 43.46 -24.55
C GLY A 34 -8.04 42.04 -25.02
N SER A 35 -8.71 40.96 -24.57
CA SER A 35 -10.08 40.51 -24.88
C SER A 35 -10.29 39.91 -26.29
N SER A 36 -10.79 38.67 -26.27
CA SER A 36 -11.81 38.05 -27.15
C SER A 36 -11.51 37.74 -28.62
N GLY A 37 -11.86 36.50 -29.01
CA GLY A 37 -12.12 36.13 -30.40
C GLY A 37 -12.11 34.63 -30.64
N GLU A 38 -13.21 33.96 -30.32
CA GLU A 38 -13.56 32.61 -30.83
C GLU A 38 -13.63 32.59 -32.37
N ILE A 39 -13.50 31.39 -32.96
CA ILE A 39 -14.43 30.77 -33.96
C ILE A 39 -13.67 29.65 -34.72
N LEU A 40 -14.08 28.39 -34.46
CA LEU A 40 -14.04 27.23 -35.38
C LEU A 40 -15.34 27.24 -36.22
N PRO A 41 -15.61 26.35 -37.23
CA PRO A 41 -14.87 25.16 -37.68
C PRO A 41 -14.83 24.99 -39.24
N ALA A 42 -14.19 23.89 -39.69
CA ALA A 42 -14.81 22.82 -40.51
C ALA A 42 -14.04 22.38 -41.78
N LEU A 43 -13.81 21.04 -41.84
CA LEU A 43 -13.83 20.12 -43.01
C LEU A 43 -12.73 20.35 -44.09
N GLU A 44 -12.02 19.36 -44.63
CA GLU A 44 -12.40 18.05 -45.17
C GLU A 44 -11.24 17.02 -45.18
N ARG A 45 -11.61 15.77 -45.41
CA ARG A 45 -10.79 14.56 -45.60
C ARG A 45 -10.12 14.49 -46.98
N SER A 46 -8.93 13.88 -47.08
CA SER A 46 -8.54 12.86 -48.10
C SER A 46 -7.17 12.27 -47.73
N SER A 47 -7.09 10.99 -47.39
CA SER A 47 -6.69 9.81 -48.22
C SER A 47 -5.19 9.68 -48.51
N ALA A 48 -4.63 8.59 -47.95
CA ALA A 48 -3.54 7.70 -48.41
C ALA A 48 -2.68 8.12 -49.62
N ASP A 49 -1.35 7.99 -49.50
CA ASP A 49 -0.66 6.78 -49.99
C ASP A 49 0.85 6.77 -49.69
N SER A 50 1.35 5.53 -49.67
CA SER A 50 2.73 5.05 -49.50
C SER A 50 3.80 5.67 -50.41
N ALA A 51 5.05 5.69 -49.95
CA ALA A 51 6.17 4.89 -50.50
C ALA A 51 7.54 5.43 -50.09
N ALA A 52 8.40 4.52 -49.66
CA ALA A 52 9.83 4.71 -49.49
C ALA A 52 10.57 4.74 -50.84
N SER A 53 11.64 5.54 -50.96
CA SER A 53 12.89 5.10 -51.62
C SER A 53 14.06 6.06 -51.37
N GLU A 54 15.22 5.45 -51.19
CA GLU A 54 16.59 5.97 -51.11
C GLU A 54 16.96 7.03 -52.18
N ARG A 55 17.89 7.94 -51.85
CA ARG A 55 19.28 7.94 -52.37
C ARG A 55 20.09 9.17 -51.95
N ALA A 56 21.37 8.91 -51.75
CA ALA A 56 22.40 9.80 -51.24
C ALA A 56 23.14 10.61 -52.33
N GLN A 57 23.93 11.59 -51.85
CA GLN A 57 25.09 12.28 -52.48
C GLN A 57 24.74 13.29 -53.61
N ASN A 58 25.30 14.51 -53.69
CA ASN A 58 26.69 14.91 -53.49
C ASN A 58 26.85 16.46 -53.43
N GLN A 59 27.80 16.90 -52.58
CA GLN A 59 28.75 18.04 -52.72
C GLN A 59 28.33 19.43 -53.24
N LYS A 60 28.64 20.49 -52.46
CA LYS A 60 29.83 21.35 -52.68
C LYS A 60 30.05 22.40 -51.58
N ARG A 61 31.32 22.57 -51.22
CA ARG A 61 31.93 23.50 -50.26
C ARG A 61 31.89 24.96 -50.77
N LEU A 62 31.91 25.92 -49.84
CA LEU A 62 32.77 27.12 -49.86
C LEU A 62 32.80 27.79 -48.47
N ARG A 63 34.00 27.97 -47.92
CA ARG A 63 34.37 28.95 -46.86
C ARG A 63 35.41 29.90 -47.47
N PRO A 64 35.59 31.11 -46.93
CA PRO A 64 36.87 31.33 -46.24
C PRO A 64 36.82 32.26 -45.00
N ARG A 65 37.67 31.89 -44.01
CA ARG A 65 38.59 32.71 -43.15
C ARG A 65 38.01 33.86 -42.31
N ALA A 66 38.52 34.23 -41.14
CA ALA A 66 39.45 33.76 -40.11
C ALA A 66 39.39 34.92 -39.07
N PHE A 67 39.29 34.69 -37.77
CA PHE A 67 40.45 34.77 -36.88
C PHE A 67 40.10 34.20 -35.51
N ALA A 68 41.00 33.36 -35.03
CA ALA A 68 41.00 32.67 -33.75
C ALA A 68 41.68 33.50 -32.67
N ALA A 69 41.39 33.20 -31.40
CA ALA A 69 42.44 32.91 -30.42
C ALA A 69 41.83 32.33 -29.13
N THR A 70 42.54 31.31 -28.61
CA THR A 70 42.51 30.77 -27.24
C THR A 70 41.66 29.53 -26.97
N LEU A 71 42.06 28.38 -27.54
CA LEU A 71 41.88 27.07 -26.90
C LEU A 71 42.96 26.08 -27.41
N VAL A 72 44.15 26.13 -26.81
CA VAL A 72 45.18 25.08 -26.98
C VAL A 72 45.89 24.93 -25.65
N LEU A 73 45.41 24.01 -24.80
CA LEU A 73 46.18 23.35 -23.74
C LEU A 73 45.32 22.29 -23.02
N PHE A 74 44.78 21.30 -23.73
CA PHE A 74 44.15 20.13 -23.09
C PHE A 74 44.08 18.86 -23.98
N LEU A 75 44.96 18.72 -24.98
CA LEU A 75 45.00 17.53 -25.85
C LEU A 75 46.44 17.00 -26.03
N LEU A 76 47.06 16.61 -24.92
CA LEU A 76 48.25 15.74 -24.93
C LEU A 76 48.17 14.78 -23.74
N PHE A 77 47.16 13.91 -23.72
CA PHE A 77 47.21 12.59 -23.09
C PHE A 77 46.15 11.69 -23.74
N MET A 78 46.45 11.26 -24.96
CA MET A 78 45.83 10.09 -25.59
C MET A 78 46.98 9.15 -25.92
N GLY A 79 47.04 8.04 -25.20
CA GLY A 79 48.01 6.99 -25.39
C GLY A 79 47.56 5.74 -24.67
N GLN A 80 46.96 4.83 -25.44
CA GLN A 80 46.50 3.47 -25.09
C GLN A 80 45.04 3.36 -24.61
N CYS A 81 44.12 3.41 -25.57
CA CYS A 81 42.93 2.55 -25.53
C CYS A 81 43.16 1.41 -26.53
N THR A 82 43.40 0.21 -26.00
CA THR A 82 43.18 -1.05 -26.72
C THR A 82 41.83 -1.59 -26.29
N GLU A 83 41.06 -2.03 -27.28
CA GLU A 83 39.79 -2.74 -27.13
C GLU A 83 39.93 -3.95 -26.19
N GLY A 84 39.04 -4.01 -25.20
CA GLY A 84 38.79 -5.18 -24.35
C GLY A 84 37.28 -5.36 -24.26
N GLN A 85 36.80 -6.51 -24.72
CA GLN A 85 35.40 -6.89 -24.71
C GLN A 85 34.93 -7.26 -23.30
N GLY A 86 33.69 -6.86 -22.97
CA GLY A 86 32.82 -7.50 -21.97
C GLY A 86 33.33 -7.57 -20.54
N GLU A 87 33.13 -6.50 -19.75
CA GLU A 87 33.06 -6.60 -18.29
C GLU A 87 31.92 -5.73 -17.74
N GLY A 88 31.30 -6.24 -16.67
CA GLY A 88 30.01 -5.84 -16.15
C GLY A 88 29.89 -4.39 -15.70
N LEU A 89 28.64 -3.92 -15.73
CA LEU A 89 28.22 -2.60 -15.29
C LEU A 89 28.12 -2.54 -13.76
N PHE A 90 29.20 -2.87 -13.03
CA PHE A 90 29.29 -2.65 -11.59
C PHE A 90 30.72 -2.21 -11.24
N PRO A 91 30.91 -1.04 -10.61
CA PRO A 91 32.25 -0.60 -10.22
C PRO A 91 32.89 -1.59 -9.22
N GLY A 92 34.22 -1.66 -9.29
CA GLY A 92 35.11 -2.45 -8.44
C GLY A 92 35.20 -1.94 -6.98
N PRO A 93 36.26 -2.32 -6.23
CA PRO A 93 36.22 -2.73 -4.82
C PRO A 93 36.24 -1.56 -3.82
N ASP A 94 35.21 -0.74 -3.87
CA ASP A 94 34.77 0.06 -2.75
C ASP A 94 33.35 -0.41 -2.43
N PHE A 95 33.14 -0.95 -1.23
CA PHE A 95 31.80 -1.13 -0.70
C PHE A 95 31.12 0.24 -0.86
N LEU A 96 30.16 0.39 -1.78
CA LEU A 96 29.48 1.67 -1.99
C LEU A 96 28.48 1.92 -0.84
N LEU A 97 28.98 1.93 0.40
CA LEU A 97 28.62 2.92 1.42
C LEU A 97 29.35 4.21 1.04
N GLU A 98 29.11 4.71 -0.18
CA GLU A 98 29.79 5.91 -0.64
C GLU A 98 29.21 7.12 0.10
N GLY A 99 30.10 7.78 0.85
CA GLY A 99 29.81 8.97 1.64
C GLY A 99 29.41 8.67 3.09
N PRO A 100 29.18 9.71 3.90
CA PRO A 100 29.09 9.61 5.36
C PRO A 100 27.95 8.72 5.91
N PHE A 101 27.08 8.16 5.08
CA PHE A 101 25.70 7.84 5.48
C PHE A 101 25.43 6.42 5.97
N ARG A 102 26.34 5.45 5.76
CA ARG A 102 26.21 4.07 6.28
C ARG A 102 24.92 3.31 5.87
N PHE A 103 24.28 3.71 4.75
CA PHE A 103 23.16 3.01 4.10
C PHE A 103 23.41 2.83 2.62
N SER A 104 23.08 1.66 2.10
CA SER A 104 22.94 1.38 0.67
C SER A 104 21.59 0.73 0.40
N VAL A 105 20.87 1.24 -0.59
CA VAL A 105 19.52 0.80 -0.96
C VAL A 105 19.59 0.23 -2.37
N TYR A 106 19.09 -0.99 -2.54
CA TYR A 106 19.02 -1.67 -3.81
C TYR A 106 17.58 -2.07 -4.08
N TYR A 107 17.20 -2.13 -5.35
CA TYR A 107 15.90 -2.64 -5.74
C TYR A 107 15.99 -3.35 -7.08
N ASN A 108 15.23 -4.43 -7.21
CA ASN A 108 15.14 -5.13 -8.48
C ASN A 108 14.36 -4.29 -9.47
N ASP A 109 14.80 -4.40 -10.72
CA ASP A 109 14.03 -4.07 -11.91
C ASP A 109 13.71 -5.42 -12.59
N PRO A 110 12.52 -5.98 -12.31
CA PRO A 110 12.14 -7.31 -12.74
C PRO A 110 12.34 -7.64 -14.21
N GLY A 111 12.96 -8.80 -14.45
CA GLY A 111 13.15 -9.36 -15.77
C GLY A 111 14.56 -9.13 -16.30
N VAL A 112 14.76 -9.56 -17.54
CA VAL A 112 16.02 -9.40 -18.25
C VAL A 112 16.01 -8.04 -18.94
N ASP A 113 17.13 -7.32 -18.88
CA ASP A 113 17.30 -6.12 -19.71
C ASP A 113 17.07 -6.49 -21.19
N GLN A 114 16.07 -5.88 -21.80
CA GLN A 114 15.62 -6.24 -23.15
C GLN A 114 16.66 -5.95 -24.25
N PHE A 115 17.67 -5.12 -23.97
CA PHE A 115 18.71 -4.73 -24.93
C PHE A 115 19.98 -5.57 -24.75
N THR A 116 20.35 -5.90 -23.52
CA THR A 116 21.58 -6.63 -23.22
C THR A 116 21.35 -8.12 -22.98
N GLY A 117 20.12 -8.53 -22.66
CA GLY A 117 19.83 -9.91 -22.30
C GLY A 117 20.34 -10.31 -20.91
N THR A 118 20.71 -9.35 -20.05
CA THR A 118 21.29 -9.60 -18.72
C THR A 118 20.35 -9.23 -17.59
N ASP A 119 20.27 -10.07 -16.56
CA ASP A 119 19.58 -9.75 -15.30
C ASP A 119 20.42 -8.78 -14.45
N LYS A 120 19.76 -7.94 -13.64
CA LYS A 120 20.44 -7.20 -12.57
C LYS A 120 20.73 -8.15 -11.41
N GLU A 121 22.01 -8.41 -11.14
CA GLU A 121 22.43 -9.38 -10.12
C GLU A 121 22.59 -8.73 -8.73
N ILE A 122 21.47 -8.37 -8.11
CA ILE A 122 21.47 -7.78 -6.75
C ILE A 122 22.02 -8.75 -5.70
N ASP A 123 21.89 -10.05 -5.95
CA ASP A 123 22.51 -11.10 -5.16
C ASP A 123 24.04 -10.97 -5.09
N LEU A 124 24.71 -10.36 -6.09
CA LEU A 124 26.16 -10.13 -6.03
C LEU A 124 26.57 -9.28 -4.84
N GLN A 125 25.73 -8.33 -4.41
CA GLN A 125 26.06 -7.49 -3.26
C GLN A 125 26.10 -8.32 -1.98
N LEU A 126 25.09 -9.18 -1.77
CA LEU A 126 25.08 -10.10 -0.63
C LEU A 126 26.21 -11.14 -0.72
N VAL A 127 26.45 -11.72 -1.90
CA VAL A 127 27.53 -12.68 -2.13
C VAL A 127 28.89 -12.08 -1.78
N ARG A 128 29.17 -10.85 -2.24
CA ARG A 128 30.42 -10.14 -1.89
C ARG A 128 30.54 -9.95 -0.38
N MET A 129 29.48 -9.51 0.31
CA MET A 129 29.52 -9.37 1.77
C MET A 129 29.84 -10.69 2.47
N ILE A 130 29.28 -11.80 1.99
CA ILE A 130 29.54 -13.15 2.55
C ILE A 130 30.97 -13.61 2.23
N ASP A 131 31.47 -13.34 1.03
CA ASP A 131 32.83 -13.71 0.62
C ASP A 131 33.90 -12.87 1.34
N GLU A 132 33.59 -11.63 1.72
CA GLU A 132 34.47 -10.71 2.45
C GLU A 132 34.35 -10.82 3.98
N ALA A 133 33.36 -11.57 4.50
CA ALA A 133 33.16 -11.74 5.93
C ALA A 133 34.42 -12.27 6.64
N GLU A 134 34.75 -11.67 7.79
CA GLU A 134 35.98 -11.96 8.54
C GLU A 134 35.76 -12.89 9.74
N SER A 135 34.54 -12.94 10.28
CA SER A 135 34.26 -13.60 11.56
C SER A 135 32.94 -14.37 11.64
N THR A 136 31.80 -13.73 11.35
CA THR A 136 30.47 -14.26 11.69
C THR A 136 29.43 -13.91 10.63
N ILE A 137 28.51 -14.84 10.38
CA ILE A 137 27.34 -14.63 9.53
C ILE A 137 26.12 -15.29 10.19
N ASP A 138 25.15 -14.47 10.63
CA ASP A 138 23.86 -14.92 11.13
C ASP A 138 22.78 -14.65 10.07
N MET A 139 22.19 -15.68 9.48
CA MET A 139 21.20 -15.53 8.42
C MET A 139 19.82 -16.07 8.79
N ALA A 140 18.81 -15.20 8.74
CA ALA A 140 17.41 -15.53 8.95
C ALA A 140 16.63 -15.41 7.63
N VAL A 141 16.19 -16.55 7.09
CA VAL A 141 15.56 -16.62 5.77
C VAL A 141 14.31 -17.49 5.79
N TYR A 142 13.22 -16.99 5.20
CA TYR A 142 12.05 -17.81 4.89
C TYR A 142 12.37 -18.79 3.75
N ASN A 143 12.42 -18.30 2.52
CA ASN A 143 12.68 -19.14 1.35
C ASN A 143 14.09 -18.85 0.78
N LEU A 144 14.84 -19.92 0.52
CA LEU A 144 16.21 -19.89 0.02
C LEU A 144 16.32 -20.86 -1.16
N SER A 145 16.67 -20.32 -2.34
CA SER A 145 16.92 -21.14 -3.53
C SER A 145 17.98 -20.55 -4.46
N ARG A 146 18.53 -19.38 -4.13
CA ARG A 146 19.53 -18.72 -4.98
C ARG A 146 20.88 -19.38 -4.78
N THR A 147 21.33 -20.12 -5.80
CA THR A 147 22.58 -20.91 -5.74
C THR A 147 23.80 -20.06 -5.42
N SER A 148 23.94 -18.85 -5.99
CA SER A 148 25.08 -17.97 -5.72
C SER A 148 25.24 -17.63 -4.24
N VAL A 149 24.13 -17.40 -3.54
CA VAL A 149 24.11 -17.13 -2.09
C VAL A 149 24.43 -18.39 -1.29
N ILE A 150 23.83 -19.53 -1.64
CA ILE A 150 24.09 -20.83 -0.98
C ILE A 150 25.58 -21.19 -1.09
N ASP A 151 26.16 -21.10 -2.29
CA ASP A 151 27.56 -21.40 -2.53
C ASP A 151 28.47 -20.42 -1.77
N ALA A 152 28.09 -19.15 -1.65
CA ALA A 152 28.85 -18.17 -0.86
C ALA A 152 28.87 -18.53 0.63
N LEU A 153 27.73 -18.95 1.20
CA LEU A 153 27.64 -19.38 2.59
C LEU A 153 28.53 -20.60 2.85
N ILE A 154 28.49 -21.60 1.96
CA ILE A 154 29.34 -22.79 2.06
C ILE A 154 30.83 -22.40 1.95
N ARG A 155 31.19 -21.53 1.00
CA ARG A 155 32.57 -21.00 0.91
C ARG A 155 32.99 -20.26 2.19
N ALA A 156 32.11 -19.51 2.82
CA ALA A 156 32.42 -18.82 4.07
C ALA A 156 32.68 -19.82 5.21
N GLU A 157 31.84 -20.85 5.33
CA GLU A 157 32.05 -21.93 6.29
C GLU A 157 33.36 -22.69 6.04
N ASP A 158 33.67 -23.02 4.78
CA ASP A 158 34.95 -23.66 4.39
C ASP A 158 36.19 -22.80 4.75
N ARG A 159 36.04 -21.46 4.77
CA ARG A 159 37.09 -20.52 5.22
C ARG A 159 37.22 -20.44 6.73
N GLY A 160 36.33 -21.07 7.50
CA GLY A 160 36.28 -21.04 8.95
C GLY A 160 35.51 -19.86 9.54
N ILE A 161 34.66 -19.21 8.75
CA ILE A 161 33.71 -18.20 9.25
C ILE A 161 32.59 -18.91 10.03
N ASP A 162 32.17 -18.36 11.16
CA ASP A 162 31.04 -18.90 11.94
C ASP A 162 29.72 -18.52 11.25
N VAL A 163 29.21 -19.44 10.43
CA VAL A 163 27.95 -19.26 9.69
C VAL A 163 26.83 -19.98 10.42
N ARG A 164 25.77 -19.27 10.78
CA ARG A 164 24.59 -19.80 11.47
C ARG A 164 23.32 -19.40 10.75
N MET A 165 22.34 -20.31 10.73
CA MET A 165 21.07 -20.06 10.04
C MET A 165 19.84 -20.31 10.92
N VAL A 166 18.79 -19.54 10.66
CA VAL A 166 17.43 -19.84 11.11
C VAL A 166 16.50 -19.83 9.90
N GLY A 167 15.57 -20.78 9.88
CA GLY A 167 14.67 -20.99 8.76
C GLY A 167 13.31 -21.50 9.19
N ASP A 168 12.42 -21.54 8.21
CA ASP A 168 11.07 -22.04 8.38
C ASP A 168 11.03 -23.56 8.20
N VAL A 169 10.26 -24.25 9.05
CA VAL A 169 10.16 -25.71 9.00
C VAL A 169 9.47 -26.22 7.73
N ASP A 170 8.54 -25.46 7.16
CA ASP A 170 7.80 -25.86 5.96
C ASP A 170 8.67 -25.78 4.69
N GLU A 171 9.76 -25.01 4.75
CA GLU A 171 10.71 -24.82 3.65
C GLU A 171 11.77 -25.92 3.57
N THR A 172 11.76 -26.87 4.51
CA THR A 172 12.75 -27.97 4.59
C THR A 172 12.80 -28.87 3.36
N ILE A 173 11.71 -28.97 2.61
CA ILE A 173 11.63 -29.78 1.39
C ILE A 173 12.24 -29.10 0.16
N THR A 174 12.57 -27.81 0.25
CA THR A 174 13.11 -27.04 -0.87
C THR A 174 14.58 -27.34 -1.12
N SER A 175 15.02 -27.18 -2.37
CA SER A 175 16.39 -27.51 -2.77
C SER A 175 17.45 -26.70 -2.02
N GLY A 176 17.21 -25.42 -1.75
CA GLY A 176 18.19 -24.58 -1.05
C GLY A 176 18.34 -24.98 0.42
N TYR A 177 17.25 -25.26 1.13
CA TYR A 177 17.31 -25.80 2.48
C TYR A 177 18.00 -27.17 2.50
N GLN A 178 17.70 -28.04 1.55
CA GLN A 178 18.36 -29.34 1.41
C GLN A 178 19.86 -29.22 1.14
N SER A 179 20.33 -28.16 0.47
CA SER A 179 21.76 -27.90 0.30
C SER A 179 22.43 -27.50 1.62
N ILE A 180 21.80 -26.60 2.39
CA ILE A 180 22.31 -26.20 3.71
C ILE A 180 22.30 -27.37 4.70
N LEU A 181 21.23 -28.17 4.73
CA LEU A 181 21.14 -29.36 5.59
C LEU A 181 22.20 -30.43 5.28
N ARG A 182 22.83 -30.37 4.10
CA ARG A 182 23.93 -31.27 3.70
C ARG A 182 25.32 -30.65 3.91
N SER A 183 25.41 -29.36 4.24
CA SER A 183 26.67 -28.72 4.63
C SER A 183 26.89 -28.81 6.14
N ASN A 184 27.98 -28.22 6.64
CA ASN A 184 28.24 -28.16 8.08
C ASN A 184 27.62 -26.91 8.75
N ILE A 185 26.84 -26.11 8.01
CA ILE A 185 26.23 -24.88 8.53
C ILE A 185 25.09 -25.26 9.48
N PRO A 186 25.16 -24.91 10.78
CA PRO A 186 24.06 -25.14 11.70
C PRO A 186 22.84 -24.30 11.33
N ILE A 187 21.68 -24.98 11.24
CA ILE A 187 20.39 -24.36 10.97
C ILE A 187 19.35 -24.75 12.03
N SER A 188 18.68 -23.76 12.61
CA SER A 188 17.47 -23.94 13.42
C SER A 188 16.25 -23.79 12.53
N LEU A 189 15.27 -24.70 12.68
CA LEU A 189 14.04 -24.74 11.89
C LEU A 189 12.84 -24.70 12.83
N GLY A 190 11.85 -23.85 12.55
CA GLY A 190 10.71 -23.71 13.45
C GLY A 190 9.47 -23.03 12.86
N ASN A 191 8.60 -22.61 13.78
CA ASN A 191 7.32 -21.95 13.55
C ASN A 191 6.21 -22.74 12.83
N SER A 192 6.06 -24.04 13.09
CA SER A 192 5.04 -24.91 12.44
C SER A 192 3.57 -24.48 12.58
N SER A 193 3.27 -23.47 13.40
CA SER A 193 1.91 -22.90 13.57
C SER A 193 1.69 -21.59 12.82
N ALA A 194 2.76 -21.00 12.25
CA ALA A 194 2.74 -19.79 11.45
C ALA A 194 3.93 -19.86 10.47
N ILE A 195 4.66 -18.76 10.24
CA ILE A 195 5.90 -18.79 9.43
C ILE A 195 7.01 -17.92 10.02
N GLN A 196 8.26 -18.41 9.94
CA GLN A 196 9.47 -17.60 10.04
C GLN A 196 9.62 -16.81 8.74
N HIS A 197 9.24 -15.54 8.74
CA HIS A 197 9.15 -14.75 7.52
C HIS A 197 10.21 -13.65 7.44
N ASN A 198 11.34 -13.77 8.14
CA ASN A 198 12.44 -12.83 7.97
C ASN A 198 13.25 -13.09 6.69
N LYS A 199 13.98 -12.06 6.25
CA LYS A 199 14.95 -12.09 5.15
C LYS A 199 16.10 -11.15 5.48
N PHE A 200 16.90 -11.49 6.48
CA PHE A 200 18.04 -10.69 6.89
C PHE A 200 19.29 -11.53 7.09
N ALA A 201 20.44 -10.87 7.00
CA ALA A 201 21.72 -11.41 7.45
C ALA A 201 22.46 -10.35 8.27
N VAL A 202 23.05 -10.76 9.39
CA VAL A 202 24.02 -9.96 10.16
C VAL A 202 25.40 -10.50 9.85
N ILE A 203 26.31 -9.65 9.38
CA ILE A 203 27.67 -10.01 8.98
C ILE A 203 28.66 -9.24 9.85
N ASP A 204 29.58 -9.98 10.47
CA ASP A 204 30.64 -9.49 11.35
C ASP A 204 30.15 -8.61 12.51
N GLN A 205 28.91 -8.84 12.96
CA GLN A 205 28.25 -8.02 13.99
C GLN A 205 28.25 -6.52 13.68
N LYS A 206 28.34 -6.17 12.39
CA LYS A 206 28.58 -4.81 11.92
C LYS A 206 27.62 -4.40 10.80
N TYR A 207 27.36 -5.33 9.87
CA TYR A 207 26.52 -5.08 8.72
C TYR A 207 25.19 -5.81 8.85
N LEU A 208 24.11 -5.12 8.51
CA LEU A 208 22.78 -5.69 8.35
C LEU A 208 22.41 -5.66 6.88
N PHE A 209 22.22 -6.83 6.28
CA PHE A 209 21.47 -7.00 5.04
C PHE A 209 20.01 -7.31 5.40
N SER A 210 19.05 -6.56 4.88
CA SER A 210 17.61 -6.81 5.10
C SER A 210 16.79 -6.36 3.90
N GLY A 211 15.50 -6.70 3.86
CA GLY A 211 14.62 -6.24 2.79
C GLY A 211 13.29 -6.98 2.72
N THR A 212 12.66 -6.83 1.58
CA THR A 212 11.31 -7.36 1.28
C THR A 212 11.35 -8.74 0.60
N GLY A 213 12.47 -9.08 -0.05
CA GLY A 213 12.60 -10.23 -0.94
C GLY A 213 13.21 -11.47 -0.31
N ASN A 214 12.67 -12.63 -0.65
CA ASN A 214 13.28 -13.95 -0.38
C ASN A 214 14.60 -14.11 -1.13
N MET A 215 15.54 -14.89 -0.57
CA MET A 215 16.85 -15.16 -1.20
C MET A 215 16.74 -16.26 -2.27
N THR A 216 15.99 -15.98 -3.32
CA THR A 216 15.61 -16.92 -4.39
C THR A 216 15.82 -16.28 -5.75
N ASP A 217 15.85 -17.07 -6.82
CA ASP A 217 15.85 -16.52 -8.19
C ASP A 217 14.64 -15.62 -8.42
N SER A 218 13.45 -16.03 -7.94
CA SER A 218 12.27 -15.18 -8.04
C SER A 218 12.42 -13.88 -7.25
N GLY A 219 13.02 -13.93 -6.07
CA GLY A 219 13.15 -12.78 -5.18
C GLY A 219 14.23 -11.79 -5.61
N PHE A 220 15.31 -12.24 -6.23
CA PHE A 220 16.42 -11.39 -6.70
C PHE A 220 16.28 -10.95 -8.17
N ILE A 221 15.59 -11.71 -9.01
CA ILE A 221 15.54 -11.43 -10.46
C ILE A 221 14.13 -11.03 -10.92
N ARG A 222 13.10 -11.72 -10.42
CA ARG A 222 11.75 -11.61 -11.02
C ARG A 222 10.82 -10.69 -10.25
N ASN A 223 10.81 -10.70 -8.93
CA ASN A 223 9.86 -9.93 -8.15
C ASN A 223 10.38 -8.51 -7.94
N ASN A 224 9.50 -7.52 -7.92
CA ASN A 224 9.85 -6.21 -7.38
C ASN A 224 10.11 -6.39 -5.88
N ASN A 225 11.35 -6.16 -5.46
CA ASN A 225 11.76 -6.11 -4.07
C ASN A 225 12.72 -4.94 -3.90
N ASN A 226 12.88 -4.51 -2.65
CA ASN A 226 13.99 -3.67 -2.22
C ASN A 226 14.77 -4.34 -1.09
N PHE A 227 16.05 -3.99 -1.05
CA PHE A 227 17.06 -4.52 -0.14
C PHE A 227 17.87 -3.36 0.43
N LEU A 228 18.35 -3.56 1.65
CA LEU A 228 19.08 -2.58 2.43
C LEU A 228 20.37 -3.24 2.91
N ILE A 229 21.46 -2.51 2.78
CA ILE A 229 22.71 -2.77 3.49
C ILE A 229 22.95 -1.61 4.44
N ILE A 230 23.12 -1.91 5.72
CA ILE A 230 23.27 -0.91 6.78
C ILE A 230 24.50 -1.25 7.61
N GLU A 231 25.45 -0.32 7.72
CA GLU A 231 26.57 -0.45 8.66
C GLU A 231 26.20 0.16 10.00
N SER A 232 25.89 -0.66 11.00
CA SER A 232 25.52 -0.20 12.33
C SER A 232 25.64 -1.31 13.37
N ASP A 233 26.61 -1.16 14.27
CA ASP A 233 26.81 -2.08 15.41
C ASP A 233 25.52 -2.22 16.24
N SER A 234 24.76 -1.13 16.39
CA SER A 234 23.51 -1.14 17.18
C SER A 234 22.39 -1.94 16.51
N LEU A 235 22.25 -1.85 15.18
CA LEU A 235 21.25 -2.62 14.44
C LEU A 235 21.72 -4.07 14.27
N ALA A 236 23.00 -4.31 14.04
CA ALA A 236 23.56 -5.65 14.02
C ALA A 236 23.30 -6.36 15.36
N ALA A 237 23.59 -5.71 16.49
CA ALA A 237 23.36 -6.28 17.82
C ALA A 237 21.89 -6.65 18.09
N VAL A 238 20.94 -5.81 17.68
CA VAL A 238 19.51 -6.07 17.93
C VAL A 238 18.95 -7.16 17.01
N TYR A 239 19.41 -7.22 15.76
CA TYR A 239 19.04 -8.31 14.85
C TYR A 239 19.70 -9.63 15.26
N THR A 240 20.94 -9.62 15.79
CA THR A 240 21.53 -10.81 16.43
C THR A 240 20.70 -11.24 17.62
N ALA A 241 20.28 -10.34 18.51
CA ALA A 241 19.47 -10.70 19.67
C ALA A 241 18.15 -11.38 19.27
N GLU A 242 17.52 -10.89 18.19
CA GLU A 242 16.33 -11.52 17.61
C GLU A 242 16.64 -12.88 16.95
N PHE A 243 17.73 -12.96 16.18
CA PHE A 243 18.22 -14.20 15.58
C PHE A 243 18.44 -15.29 16.63
N GLU A 244 19.12 -14.96 17.73
CA GLU A 244 19.43 -15.90 18.81
C GLU A 244 18.17 -16.52 19.44
N GLN A 245 17.06 -15.78 19.50
CA GLN A 245 15.79 -16.35 19.98
C GLN A 245 15.38 -17.54 19.11
N MET A 246 15.33 -17.34 17.79
CA MET A 246 14.94 -18.35 16.81
C MET A 246 16.00 -19.45 16.71
N TYR A 247 17.28 -19.09 16.75
CA TYR A 247 18.39 -20.04 16.71
C TYR A 247 18.32 -21.03 17.88
N PHE A 248 17.95 -20.56 19.07
CA PHE A 248 17.68 -21.41 20.24
C PHE A 248 16.23 -21.89 20.36
N GLY A 249 15.46 -21.90 19.26
CA GLY A 249 14.18 -22.60 19.15
C GLY A 249 12.95 -21.80 19.62
N ARG A 250 13.09 -20.51 19.93
CA ARG A 250 11.99 -19.62 20.28
C ARG A 250 11.50 -18.90 19.03
N TYR A 251 10.46 -19.46 18.42
CA TYR A 251 9.74 -18.89 17.29
C TYR A 251 8.36 -18.37 17.70
N GLY A 252 7.82 -17.41 16.97
CA GLY A 252 6.47 -16.90 17.15
C GLY A 252 6.20 -16.49 18.61
N SER A 253 5.13 -17.02 19.19
CA SER A 253 4.69 -16.71 20.56
C SER A 253 5.63 -17.20 21.67
N ARG A 254 6.67 -18.00 21.34
CA ARG A 254 7.69 -18.44 22.31
C ARG A 254 8.80 -17.42 22.53
N LYS A 255 8.88 -16.38 21.70
CA LYS A 255 9.87 -15.31 21.85
C LYS A 255 9.58 -14.46 23.08
N VAL A 256 10.64 -13.91 23.66
CA VAL A 256 10.59 -12.96 24.76
C VAL A 256 10.81 -11.57 24.19
N ALA A 257 9.98 -10.62 24.60
CA ALA A 257 10.11 -9.24 24.15
C ALA A 257 11.46 -8.65 24.58
N LEU A 258 12.18 -8.06 23.63
CA LEU A 258 13.37 -7.27 23.92
C LEU A 258 12.97 -5.93 24.56
N GLU A 259 13.76 -5.44 25.52
CA GLU A 259 13.49 -4.15 26.19
C GLU A 259 14.23 -3.01 25.51
N ASN A 260 13.58 -1.85 25.35
CA ASN A 260 14.15 -0.59 24.84
C ASN A 260 14.98 -0.72 23.54
N TYR A 261 14.64 -1.72 22.73
CA TYR A 261 15.47 -2.12 21.60
C TYR A 261 15.18 -1.33 20.33
N SER A 262 13.98 -0.77 20.18
CA SER A 262 13.50 -0.38 18.86
C SER A 262 14.14 0.88 18.28
N GLN A 263 14.80 1.73 19.06
CA GLN A 263 15.24 3.06 18.63
C GLN A 263 16.75 3.09 18.40
N HIS A 264 17.18 3.46 17.20
CA HIS A 264 18.58 3.50 16.77
C HIS A 264 18.92 4.79 16.02
N VAL A 265 20.21 5.10 15.94
CA VAL A 265 20.72 6.18 15.10
C VAL A 265 21.88 5.64 14.26
N VAL A 266 21.73 5.70 12.95
CA VAL A 266 22.77 5.31 11.98
C VAL A 266 23.26 6.58 11.29
N ASN A 267 24.45 7.05 11.69
CA ASN A 267 25.02 8.31 11.20
C ASN A 267 23.99 9.46 11.12
N MET A 268 23.48 9.89 12.29
CA MET A 268 22.46 10.93 12.45
C MET A 268 21.09 10.62 11.83
N THR A 269 20.90 9.46 11.19
CA THR A 269 19.60 9.00 10.69
C THR A 269 18.89 8.21 11.78
N PRO A 270 17.75 8.68 12.32
CA PRO A 270 16.92 7.87 13.19
C PRO A 270 16.39 6.65 12.44
N VAL A 271 16.44 5.50 13.10
CA VAL A 271 15.87 4.24 12.62
C VAL A 271 15.09 3.60 13.75
N GLU A 272 13.87 3.17 13.46
CA GLU A 272 13.11 2.30 14.34
C GLU A 272 13.06 0.88 13.79
N VAL A 273 13.15 -0.13 14.66
CA VAL A 273 12.98 -1.54 14.32
C VAL A 273 11.93 -2.19 15.22
N TYR A 274 11.11 -3.05 14.64
CA TYR A 274 10.11 -3.83 15.35
C TYR A 274 10.14 -5.28 14.89
N PHE A 275 10.00 -6.21 15.83
CA PHE A 275 9.91 -7.64 15.56
C PHE A 275 8.56 -8.22 15.96
N SER A 276 7.95 -8.96 15.05
CA SER A 276 6.69 -9.66 15.27
C SER A 276 6.94 -11.12 15.66
N PRO A 277 6.07 -11.78 16.43
CA PRO A 277 4.74 -11.28 16.82
C PRO A 277 4.70 -10.48 18.13
N TYR A 278 5.72 -10.57 18.98
CA TYR A 278 5.66 -9.97 20.33
C TYR A 278 5.51 -8.44 20.31
N ASP A 279 5.91 -7.78 19.22
CA ASP A 279 5.81 -6.32 19.05
C ASP A 279 5.06 -5.89 17.79
N GLY A 280 4.42 -6.83 17.09
CA GLY A 280 3.81 -6.55 15.78
C GLY A 280 2.63 -5.59 15.85
N ASN A 281 1.82 -5.65 16.91
CA ASN A 281 0.75 -4.67 17.14
C ASN A 281 1.31 -3.26 17.35
N ARG A 282 2.40 -3.11 18.11
CA ARG A 282 3.06 -1.80 18.31
C ARG A 282 3.67 -1.29 17.00
N ALA A 283 4.27 -2.19 16.20
CA ALA A 283 4.80 -1.87 14.87
C ALA A 283 3.71 -1.27 13.96
N MET A 284 2.55 -1.93 13.90
CA MET A 284 1.42 -1.46 13.09
C MET A 284 0.82 -0.16 13.63
N SER A 285 0.64 -0.03 14.95
CA SER A 285 0.18 1.22 15.58
C SER A 285 1.13 2.39 15.27
N ARG A 286 2.45 2.15 15.29
CA ARG A 286 3.44 3.17 14.93
C ARG A 286 3.34 3.57 13.46
N LEU A 287 3.16 2.61 12.55
CA LEU A 287 2.97 2.91 11.13
C LEU A 287 1.70 3.75 10.89
N ILE A 288 0.59 3.39 11.55
CA ILE A 288 -0.67 4.16 11.52
C ILE A 288 -0.46 5.58 12.06
N GLU A 289 0.25 5.74 13.18
CA GLU A 289 0.56 7.05 13.75
C GLU A 289 1.32 7.94 12.74
N LEU A 290 2.28 7.38 12.01
CA LEU A 290 3.02 8.13 10.98
C LEU A 290 2.12 8.53 9.80
N VAL A 291 1.22 7.65 9.37
CA VAL A 291 0.21 7.92 8.33
C VAL A 291 -0.76 9.02 8.78
N ASP A 292 -1.23 8.98 10.03
CA ASP A 292 -2.11 10.00 10.59
C ASP A 292 -1.42 11.36 10.77
N ASN A 293 -0.10 11.36 10.93
CA ASN A 293 0.67 12.60 11.05
C ASN A 293 1.18 13.16 9.71
N ALA A 294 1.10 12.40 8.62
CA ALA A 294 1.54 12.82 7.28
C ALA A 294 0.90 14.16 6.85
N LYS A 295 1.67 14.97 6.12
CA LYS A 295 1.32 16.36 5.76
C LYS A 295 1.13 16.58 4.27
N PHE A 296 1.82 15.85 3.40
CA PHE A 296 1.91 16.16 1.98
C PHE A 296 1.60 14.95 1.10
N GLU A 297 2.29 13.83 1.32
CA GLU A 297 2.20 12.68 0.42
C GLU A 297 2.51 11.35 1.13
N ILE A 298 1.76 10.32 0.75
CA ILE A 298 2.01 8.93 1.10
C ILE A 298 2.05 8.13 -0.19
N GLN A 299 3.16 7.42 -0.42
CA GLN A 299 3.33 6.50 -1.55
C GLN A 299 3.60 5.11 -1.03
N PHE A 300 2.98 4.08 -1.61
CA PHE A 300 3.27 2.71 -1.20
C PHE A 300 3.26 1.68 -2.32
N MET A 301 3.97 0.58 -2.08
CA MET A 301 3.93 -0.66 -2.84
C MET A 301 3.80 -1.82 -1.86
N ILE A 302 2.81 -2.71 -2.07
CA ILE A 302 2.51 -3.77 -1.09
C ILE A 302 2.05 -5.05 -1.77
N PHE A 303 2.67 -6.16 -1.38
CA PHE A 303 2.25 -7.51 -1.77
C PHE A 303 0.93 -7.90 -1.11
N ALA A 304 0.92 -7.97 0.23
CA ALA A 304 -0.23 -8.39 1.01
C ALA A 304 -0.70 -7.27 1.96
N PHE A 305 -1.93 -6.80 1.74
CA PHE A 305 -2.56 -5.74 2.53
C PHE A 305 -4.00 -6.12 2.89
N THR A 306 -4.23 -6.38 4.18
CA THR A 306 -5.53 -6.74 4.77
C THR A 306 -5.76 -6.05 6.13
N HIS A 307 -5.05 -4.96 6.44
CA HIS A 307 -5.12 -4.30 7.75
C HIS A 307 -6.05 -3.08 7.76
N ASP A 308 -7.19 -3.25 8.41
CA ASP A 308 -8.35 -2.35 8.31
C ASP A 308 -8.08 -0.93 8.80
N GLU A 309 -7.42 -0.81 9.95
CA GLU A 309 -7.14 0.50 10.54
C GLU A 309 -6.09 1.26 9.73
N LEU A 310 -5.19 0.55 9.04
CA LEU A 310 -4.21 1.19 8.17
C LEU A 310 -4.89 1.74 6.91
N THR A 311 -5.83 0.99 6.32
CA THR A 311 -6.69 1.52 5.24
C THR A 311 -7.45 2.75 5.69
N SER A 312 -8.05 2.70 6.89
CA SER A 312 -8.79 3.82 7.46
C SER A 312 -7.88 5.04 7.61
N ALA A 313 -6.69 4.88 8.18
CA ALA A 313 -5.69 5.95 8.32
C ALA A 313 -5.28 6.57 6.98
N LEU A 314 -5.10 5.76 5.91
CA LEU A 314 -4.82 6.26 4.56
C LEU A 314 -5.98 7.10 4.00
N ILE A 315 -7.23 6.69 4.24
CA ILE A 315 -8.41 7.46 3.85
C ILE A 315 -8.50 8.75 4.67
N ARG A 316 -8.20 8.72 5.97
CA ARG A 316 -8.11 9.93 6.81
C ARG A 316 -7.08 10.90 6.26
N ALA A 317 -5.90 10.40 5.86
CA ALA A 317 -4.86 11.21 5.27
C ALA A 317 -5.34 11.90 3.98
N ALA A 318 -5.97 11.14 3.08
CA ALA A 318 -6.59 11.68 1.87
C ALA A 318 -7.65 12.76 2.17
N ASN A 319 -8.51 12.52 3.15
CA ASN A 319 -9.53 13.49 3.57
C ASN A 319 -8.93 14.79 4.14
N ARG A 320 -7.75 14.71 4.79
CA ARG A 320 -6.97 15.89 5.23
C ARG A 320 -6.25 16.60 4.07
N GLY A 321 -6.34 16.09 2.84
CA GLY A 321 -5.69 16.64 1.65
C GLY A 321 -4.28 16.10 1.38
N VAL A 322 -3.83 15.07 2.10
CA VAL A 322 -2.57 14.37 1.83
C VAL A 322 -2.73 13.55 0.55
N ARG A 323 -1.78 13.64 -0.38
CA ARG A 323 -1.84 12.83 -1.61
C ARG A 323 -1.47 11.38 -1.30
N VAL A 324 -2.43 10.46 -1.42
CA VAL A 324 -2.20 9.03 -1.18
C VAL A 324 -2.15 8.28 -2.50
N ARG A 325 -1.03 7.59 -2.79
CA ARG A 325 -0.86 6.81 -4.03
C ARG A 325 -0.28 5.42 -3.75
N GLY A 326 -0.95 4.38 -4.21
CA GLY A 326 -0.62 2.99 -3.86
C GLY A 326 -0.54 2.05 -5.05
N ILE A 327 0.36 1.07 -4.96
CA ILE A 327 0.46 -0.03 -5.91
C ILE A 327 0.31 -1.34 -5.14
N HIS A 328 -0.62 -2.17 -5.58
CA HIS A 328 -0.87 -3.51 -5.03
C HIS A 328 -0.40 -4.59 -6.01
N ASP A 329 -0.06 -5.77 -5.50
CA ASP A 329 0.14 -6.93 -6.36
C ASP A 329 -1.18 -7.38 -7.01
N PHE A 330 -1.16 -7.61 -8.32
CA PHE A 330 -2.31 -8.01 -9.13
C PHE A 330 -2.99 -9.29 -8.61
N THR A 331 -2.20 -10.28 -8.21
CA THR A 331 -2.73 -11.54 -7.69
C THR A 331 -3.45 -11.33 -6.37
N PHE A 332 -2.97 -10.38 -5.56
CA PHE A 332 -3.62 -9.99 -4.33
C PHE A 332 -4.92 -9.22 -4.60
N VAL A 333 -4.93 -8.30 -5.57
CA VAL A 333 -6.15 -7.57 -5.99
C VAL A 333 -7.22 -8.50 -6.53
N ARG A 334 -6.89 -9.48 -7.38
CA ARG A 334 -7.88 -10.46 -7.91
C ARG A 334 -8.32 -11.51 -6.90
N GLY A 335 -7.46 -11.82 -5.94
CA GLY A 335 -7.70 -12.90 -4.97
C GLY A 335 -8.31 -12.41 -3.67
N VAL A 336 -7.51 -11.72 -2.87
CA VAL A 336 -7.67 -11.64 -1.41
C VAL A 336 -7.49 -10.22 -0.86
N SER A 337 -7.56 -9.17 -1.68
CA SER A 337 -7.46 -7.79 -1.21
C SER A 337 -8.84 -7.15 -1.12
N GLU A 338 -9.28 -6.85 0.11
CA GLU A 338 -10.41 -5.93 0.37
C GLU A 338 -9.96 -4.47 0.37
N GLU A 339 -8.71 -4.22 0.71
CA GLU A 339 -8.21 -2.87 0.96
C GLU A 339 -7.97 -2.10 -0.33
N ALA A 340 -7.53 -2.78 -1.38
CA ALA A 340 -7.38 -2.19 -2.70
C ALA A 340 -8.73 -1.65 -3.24
N PRO A 341 -9.83 -2.44 -3.28
CA PRO A 341 -11.16 -1.92 -3.60
C PRO A 341 -11.62 -0.77 -2.68
N ARG A 342 -11.40 -0.87 -1.36
CA ARG A 342 -11.81 0.18 -0.41
C ARG A 342 -11.11 1.51 -0.65
N LEU A 343 -9.80 1.49 -0.84
CA LEU A 343 -9.00 2.68 -1.17
C LEU A 343 -9.39 3.24 -2.54
N TYR A 344 -9.61 2.37 -3.52
CA TYR A 344 -10.06 2.77 -4.86
C TYR A 344 -11.41 3.50 -4.78
N ASN A 345 -12.36 2.94 -4.04
CA ASN A 345 -13.67 3.55 -3.83
C ASN A 345 -13.56 4.91 -3.13
N ALA A 346 -12.70 5.03 -2.10
CA ALA A 346 -12.38 6.31 -1.48
C ALA A 346 -11.86 7.35 -2.48
N GLY A 347 -11.01 6.91 -3.41
CA GLY A 347 -10.50 7.69 -4.53
C GLY A 347 -11.57 8.33 -5.40
N ARG A 348 -12.77 7.74 -5.47
CA ARG A 348 -13.83 8.18 -6.38
C ARG A 348 -14.82 9.18 -5.81
N TYR A 349 -15.02 9.22 -4.48
CA TYR A 349 -15.91 10.21 -3.86
C TYR A 349 -15.18 11.32 -3.11
N LEU A 350 -13.94 11.11 -2.66
CA LEU A 350 -13.14 12.17 -2.04
C LEU A 350 -12.47 13.03 -3.11
N SER A 351 -12.54 14.35 -2.95
CA SER A 351 -11.89 15.31 -3.88
C SER A 351 -10.36 15.15 -3.96
N ALA A 352 -9.73 14.67 -2.87
CA ALA A 352 -8.32 14.32 -2.78
C ALA A 352 -8.13 12.84 -2.41
N GLY A 353 -9.03 11.96 -2.88
CA GLY A 353 -9.04 10.54 -2.51
C GLY A 353 -7.78 9.77 -2.94
N PRO A 354 -7.55 8.57 -2.35
CA PRO A 354 -6.41 7.73 -2.73
C PRO A 354 -6.42 7.31 -4.20
N GLU A 355 -5.27 7.38 -4.87
CA GLU A 355 -5.06 6.79 -6.18
C GLU A 355 -4.37 5.42 -6.02
N VAL A 356 -5.11 4.34 -6.25
CA VAL A 356 -4.56 2.98 -6.13
C VAL A 356 -4.59 2.23 -7.46
N ARG A 357 -3.51 1.53 -7.72
CA ARG A 357 -3.21 0.78 -8.94
C ARG A 357 -2.79 -0.65 -8.57
N TYR A 358 -2.87 -1.57 -9.52
CA TYR A 358 -2.18 -2.85 -9.40
C TYR A 358 -0.94 -2.84 -10.30
N ASP A 359 0.07 -3.63 -9.96
CA ASP A 359 1.32 -3.65 -10.69
C ASP A 359 1.14 -4.05 -12.16
N GLY A 360 2.04 -3.58 -13.01
CA GLY A 360 2.11 -3.94 -14.42
C GLY A 360 3.14 -5.02 -14.70
N ASN A 361 3.54 -5.79 -13.68
CA ASN A 361 4.58 -6.79 -13.83
C ASN A 361 3.98 -8.04 -14.48
N GLU A 362 3.84 -8.02 -15.80
CA GLU A 362 3.14 -9.08 -16.52
C GLU A 362 4.00 -10.33 -16.77
N HIS A 363 3.39 -11.50 -16.57
CA HIS A 363 3.95 -12.81 -16.88
C HIS A 363 3.58 -13.26 -18.32
N VAL A 364 4.14 -12.66 -19.37
CA VAL A 364 3.87 -13.10 -20.75
C VAL A 364 5.15 -13.53 -21.46
N ALA A 365 5.14 -14.66 -22.15
CA ALA A 365 6.25 -15.10 -22.99
C ALA A 365 6.31 -14.25 -24.25
N THR A 366 7.24 -13.30 -24.32
CA THR A 366 7.46 -12.47 -25.52
C THR A 366 8.84 -12.79 -26.12
N LEU A 367 8.86 -13.06 -27.43
CA LEU A 367 10.08 -13.22 -28.26
C LEU A 367 11.05 -14.36 -27.90
N GLY A 368 10.56 -15.52 -27.44
CA GLY A 368 11.41 -16.71 -27.28
C GLY A 368 12.43 -16.66 -26.14
N PHE A 369 12.43 -15.57 -25.36
CA PHE A 369 13.12 -15.48 -24.07
C PHE A 369 12.10 -15.60 -22.94
N SER A 370 12.39 -16.43 -21.95
CA SER A 370 11.51 -16.66 -20.79
C SER A 370 11.84 -15.68 -19.65
N SER A 371 11.70 -14.37 -19.90
CA SER A 371 12.04 -13.36 -18.89
C SER A 371 11.06 -12.19 -18.92
N HIS A 372 9.99 -12.31 -18.15
CA HIS A 372 9.12 -11.19 -17.74
C HIS A 372 8.83 -11.37 -16.25
N GLY A 373 8.68 -10.26 -15.53
CA GLY A 373 8.80 -10.24 -14.08
C GLY A 373 7.69 -10.97 -13.32
N GLY A 374 7.87 -10.96 -12.01
CA GLY A 374 7.18 -11.75 -11.01
C GLY A 374 6.10 -10.97 -10.29
N LYS A 375 6.08 -11.13 -8.97
CA LYS A 375 5.15 -10.44 -8.08
C LYS A 375 5.65 -9.03 -7.77
N LEU A 376 4.72 -8.12 -7.46
CA LEU A 376 5.03 -6.95 -6.63
C LEU A 376 5.23 -7.44 -5.20
N HIS A 377 6.46 -7.86 -4.85
CA HIS A 377 6.74 -8.48 -3.56
C HIS A 377 7.31 -7.49 -2.52
N THR A 378 7.08 -6.20 -2.70
CA THR A 378 7.47 -5.16 -1.74
C THR A 378 6.51 -5.08 -0.55
N LYS A 379 6.96 -4.46 0.53
CA LYS A 379 6.16 -4.09 1.72
C LYS A 379 6.59 -2.72 2.19
N THR A 380 6.40 -1.72 1.34
CA THR A 380 7.12 -0.45 1.47
C THR A 380 6.19 0.76 1.38
N MET A 381 6.37 1.70 2.30
CA MET A 381 5.66 2.98 2.31
C MET A 381 6.66 4.13 2.46
N ILE A 382 6.48 5.18 1.68
CA ILE A 382 7.17 6.47 1.79
C ILE A 382 6.17 7.49 2.31
N ILE A 383 6.52 8.20 3.39
CA ILE A 383 5.69 9.26 3.99
C ILE A 383 6.47 10.57 3.92
N ASP A 384 5.82 11.60 3.36
CA ASP A 384 6.32 12.96 3.20
C ASP A 384 7.75 13.06 2.61
N GLY A 385 8.09 12.11 1.73
CA GLY A 385 9.41 12.04 1.07
C GLY A 385 10.59 11.92 2.03
N SER A 386 10.37 11.51 3.29
CA SER A 386 11.40 11.53 4.34
C SER A 386 11.36 10.36 5.32
N ILE A 387 10.29 9.57 5.31
CA ILE A 387 10.16 8.38 6.14
C ILE A 387 9.91 7.18 5.24
N VAL A 388 10.65 6.10 5.43
CA VAL A 388 10.45 4.82 4.74
C VAL A 388 10.12 3.74 5.75
N ALA A 389 8.96 3.10 5.59
CA ALA A 389 8.63 1.84 6.24
C ALA A 389 8.95 0.69 5.28
N THR A 390 9.76 -0.29 5.69
CA THR A 390 10.10 -1.47 4.87
C THR A 390 10.51 -2.66 5.73
N GLY A 391 10.76 -3.82 5.12
CA GLY A 391 11.16 -5.06 5.79
C GLY A 391 10.38 -6.25 5.25
N SER A 392 10.29 -7.31 6.05
CA SER A 392 9.49 -8.49 5.70
C SER A 392 8.00 -8.32 5.96
N PHE A 393 7.63 -7.29 6.73
CA PHE A 393 6.34 -7.09 7.37
C PHE A 393 5.19 -6.78 6.39
N ASN A 394 4.33 -7.77 6.14
CA ASN A 394 3.09 -7.52 5.39
C ASN A 394 2.08 -6.73 6.23
N TRP A 395 1.11 -6.08 5.60
CA TRP A 395 0.10 -5.30 6.34
C TRP A 395 -1.13 -6.16 6.63
N SER A 396 -0.97 -7.13 7.51
CA SER A 396 -1.99 -8.14 7.84
C SER A 396 -1.96 -8.54 9.32
N THR A 397 -3.02 -9.20 9.81
CA THR A 397 -3.06 -9.73 11.18
C THR A 397 -2.04 -10.85 11.40
N ASN A 398 -1.77 -11.68 10.39
CA ASN A 398 -0.75 -12.73 10.54
C ASN A 398 0.65 -12.16 10.71
N ALA A 399 0.96 -11.09 9.97
CA ALA A 399 2.21 -10.34 10.13
C ALA A 399 2.36 -9.78 11.55
N THR A 400 1.29 -9.21 12.11
CA THR A 400 1.34 -8.59 13.45
C THR A 400 1.35 -9.61 14.59
N GLN A 401 0.64 -10.73 14.49
CA GLN A 401 0.33 -11.59 15.65
C GLN A 401 0.91 -13.00 15.59
N ASN A 402 1.29 -13.50 14.40
CA ASN A 402 1.62 -14.91 14.22
C ASN A 402 3.05 -15.12 13.67
N ASN A 403 3.40 -14.40 12.60
CA ASN A 403 4.65 -14.61 11.87
C ASN A 403 5.85 -14.00 12.60
N ASP A 404 7.03 -14.59 12.41
CA ASP A 404 8.28 -13.90 12.73
C ASP A 404 8.61 -12.95 11.57
N GLU A 405 8.45 -11.66 11.78
CA GLU A 405 8.71 -10.62 10.78
C GLU A 405 9.42 -9.42 11.40
N ASN A 406 9.96 -8.54 10.56
CA ASN A 406 10.59 -7.29 10.95
C ASN A 406 10.05 -6.11 10.14
N LEU A 407 9.89 -4.97 10.82
CA LEU A 407 9.58 -3.66 10.25
C LEU A 407 10.71 -2.68 10.61
N LEU A 408 11.27 -2.04 9.60
CA LEU A 408 12.20 -0.91 9.71
C LEU A 408 11.47 0.38 9.35
N LEU A 409 11.56 1.40 10.20
CA LEU A 409 11.14 2.77 9.92
C LEU A 409 12.38 3.65 9.85
N ILE A 410 12.71 4.16 8.66
CA ILE A 410 13.95 4.89 8.39
C ILE A 410 13.59 6.35 8.10
N PHE A 411 14.08 7.27 8.93
CA PHE A 411 13.80 8.70 8.84
C PHE A 411 14.88 9.40 8.01
N SER A 412 14.88 9.15 6.70
CA SER A 412 15.88 9.67 5.76
C SER A 412 15.27 10.07 4.41
N PRO A 413 15.31 11.36 4.03
CA PRO A 413 14.95 11.82 2.69
C PRO A 413 15.75 11.16 1.57
N ARG A 414 17.01 10.78 1.83
CA ARG A 414 17.85 10.08 0.84
C ARG A 414 17.37 8.65 0.59
N VAL A 415 17.04 7.91 1.65
CA VAL A 415 16.49 6.56 1.49
C VAL A 415 15.12 6.64 0.82
N ALA A 416 14.30 7.61 1.23
CA ALA A 416 13.01 7.88 0.60
C ALA A 416 13.14 8.19 -0.89
N SER A 417 14.11 9.01 -1.32
CA SER A 417 14.27 9.34 -2.74
C SER A 417 14.63 8.12 -3.60
N ILE A 418 15.51 7.24 -3.12
CA ILE A 418 15.90 6.03 -3.86
C ILE A 418 14.72 5.04 -3.97
N ILE A 419 13.98 4.83 -2.88
CA ILE A 419 12.76 4.00 -2.93
C ILE A 419 11.67 4.67 -3.78
N GLN A 420 11.62 5.99 -3.82
CA GLN A 420 10.69 6.74 -4.66
C GLN A 420 11.00 6.56 -6.16
N GLU A 421 12.27 6.41 -6.54
CA GLU A 421 12.65 6.05 -7.92
C GLU A 421 12.03 4.70 -8.31
N GLN A 422 12.22 3.65 -7.48
CA GLN A 422 11.55 2.35 -7.70
C GLN A 422 10.03 2.51 -7.79
N TRP A 423 9.43 3.27 -6.87
CA TRP A 423 7.99 3.52 -6.88
C TRP A 423 7.54 4.15 -8.20
N GLN A 424 8.28 5.14 -8.71
CA GLN A 424 7.94 5.83 -9.96
C GLN A 424 8.03 4.89 -11.17
N GLU A 425 9.04 4.04 -11.22
CA GLU A 425 9.19 3.02 -12.27
C GLU A 425 8.01 2.06 -12.28
N VAL A 426 7.70 1.45 -11.13
CA VAL A 426 6.56 0.51 -11.00
C VAL A 426 5.24 1.23 -11.28
N PHE A 427 5.07 2.47 -10.80
CA PHE A 427 3.86 3.24 -11.03
C PHE A 427 3.64 3.55 -12.51
N SER A 428 4.71 3.84 -13.26
CA SER A 428 4.64 4.22 -14.68
C SER A 428 4.06 3.10 -15.57
N VAL A 429 4.26 1.85 -15.18
CA VAL A 429 3.75 0.66 -15.89
C VAL A 429 2.54 0.02 -15.21
N SER A 430 2.21 0.45 -13.98
CA SER A 430 1.07 -0.07 -13.24
C SER A 430 -0.27 0.22 -13.92
N ASN A 431 -1.29 -0.57 -13.59
CA ASN A 431 -2.60 -0.52 -14.20
C ASN A 431 -3.67 0.03 -13.23
N PRO A 432 -4.67 0.78 -13.72
CA PRO A 432 -5.80 1.20 -12.88
C PRO A 432 -6.58 -0.01 -12.38
N ILE A 433 -7.02 0.02 -11.12
CA ILE A 433 -7.76 -1.09 -10.49
C ILE A 433 -9.14 -1.35 -11.12
N ASN A 434 -9.71 -0.37 -11.83
CA ASN A 434 -11.08 -0.42 -12.34
C ASN A 434 -11.39 -1.65 -13.20
N GLY A 435 -10.48 -2.06 -14.09
CA GLY A 435 -10.67 -3.20 -14.99
C GLY A 435 -10.87 -4.52 -14.25
N VAL A 436 -10.23 -4.68 -13.09
CA VAL A 436 -10.37 -5.88 -12.24
C VAL A 436 -11.63 -5.78 -11.37
N LEU A 437 -11.95 -4.59 -10.84
CA LEU A 437 -13.13 -4.42 -9.99
C LEU A 437 -14.44 -4.57 -10.75
N TYR A 438 -14.53 -4.15 -12.01
CA TYR A 438 -15.78 -4.31 -12.78
C TYR A 438 -16.15 -5.78 -13.03
N GLU A 439 -15.20 -6.72 -12.98
CA GLU A 439 -15.50 -8.16 -13.06
C GLU A 439 -16.22 -8.68 -11.81
N ILE A 440 -15.93 -8.07 -10.65
CA ILE A 440 -16.41 -8.50 -9.33
C ILE A 440 -17.43 -7.54 -8.70
N ALA A 441 -17.68 -6.39 -9.33
CA ALA A 441 -18.64 -5.40 -8.88
C ALA A 441 -20.09 -5.88 -9.02
N GLY A 442 -20.93 -5.36 -8.14
CA GLY A 442 -22.37 -5.51 -8.16
C GLY A 442 -23.02 -4.68 -9.26
N GLU A 443 -24.34 -4.61 -9.22
CA GLU A 443 -25.13 -4.00 -10.26
C GLU A 443 -25.25 -2.49 -10.09
N ALA A 444 -25.18 -1.75 -11.19
CA ALA A 444 -25.56 -0.33 -11.21
C ALA A 444 -27.07 -0.18 -11.03
N ALA A 445 -27.49 0.91 -10.38
CA ALA A 445 -28.90 1.15 -10.08
C ALA A 445 -29.32 2.58 -10.44
N SER A 446 -30.63 2.79 -10.52
CA SER A 446 -31.23 4.13 -10.58
C SER A 446 -31.55 4.65 -9.18
N PRO A 447 -31.52 5.98 -8.96
CA PRO A 447 -31.90 6.57 -7.69
C PRO A 447 -33.25 6.06 -7.20
N GLY A 448 -33.32 5.61 -5.96
CA GLY A 448 -34.51 5.03 -5.34
C GLY A 448 -34.81 3.56 -5.67
N GLU A 449 -34.04 2.88 -6.53
CA GLU A 449 -34.19 1.42 -6.72
C GLU A 449 -33.78 0.63 -5.48
N VAL A 450 -32.80 1.13 -4.73
CA VAL A 450 -32.48 0.68 -3.37
C VAL A 450 -32.51 1.90 -2.47
N VAL A 451 -33.18 1.82 -1.33
CA VAL A 451 -33.29 2.92 -0.37
C VAL A 451 -32.78 2.51 0.99
N ILE A 452 -32.25 3.46 1.74
CA ILE A 452 -32.01 3.31 3.16
C ILE A 452 -33.40 3.34 3.82
N SER A 453 -33.84 2.18 4.30
CA SER A 453 -35.18 1.98 4.87
C SER A 453 -35.20 2.25 6.36
N GLU A 454 -34.11 1.94 7.06
CA GLU A 454 -34.06 2.08 8.52
C GLU A 454 -32.63 2.28 9.02
N ILE A 455 -32.49 3.07 10.08
CA ILE A 455 -31.20 3.40 10.71
C ILE A 455 -31.32 3.25 12.21
N MET A 456 -30.36 2.57 12.83
CA MET A 456 -30.24 2.48 14.28
C MET A 456 -28.82 2.83 14.72
N TYR A 457 -28.73 3.65 15.76
CA TYR A 457 -27.48 3.91 16.47
C TYR A 457 -27.65 3.58 17.96
N GLY A 458 -26.73 2.84 18.55
CA GLY A 458 -26.83 2.38 19.93
C GLY A 458 -25.48 2.47 20.61
N ASP A 459 -25.32 3.43 21.53
CA ASP A 459 -24.13 3.84 22.32
C ASP A 459 -22.97 2.83 22.39
N GLY A 460 -22.38 2.55 21.22
CA GLY A 460 -21.17 1.75 21.03
C GLY A 460 -21.32 0.23 21.00
N ASN A 461 -22.41 -0.40 20.50
CA ASN A 461 -22.39 -1.86 20.17
C ASN A 461 -23.41 -2.40 19.14
N ASP A 462 -24.44 -1.62 18.76
CA ASP A 462 -25.54 -2.17 17.94
C ASP A 462 -25.94 -1.28 16.74
N ASP A 463 -25.01 -0.48 16.21
CA ASP A 463 -25.31 0.36 15.05
C ASP A 463 -25.71 -0.50 13.83
N TRP A 464 -26.74 -0.11 13.09
CA TRP A 464 -27.07 -0.79 11.83
C TRP A 464 -27.84 0.09 10.85
N ILE A 465 -27.77 -0.30 9.58
CA ILE A 465 -28.45 0.34 8.45
C ILE A 465 -29.15 -0.76 7.67
N GLU A 466 -30.45 -0.59 7.43
CA GLU A 466 -31.22 -1.45 6.56
C GLU A 466 -31.41 -0.79 5.19
N LEU A 467 -31.21 -1.58 4.15
CA LEU A 467 -31.47 -1.23 2.77
C LEU A 467 -32.68 -2.00 2.27
N ARG A 468 -33.55 -1.38 1.49
CA ARG A 468 -34.69 -2.03 0.82
C ARG A 468 -34.58 -1.93 -0.68
N ASN A 469 -34.78 -3.04 -1.37
CA ASN A 469 -34.93 -3.08 -2.82
C ASN A 469 -36.37 -2.72 -3.20
N MET A 470 -36.54 -1.61 -3.91
CA MET A 470 -37.85 -1.10 -4.34
C MET A 470 -38.31 -1.66 -5.69
N THR A 471 -37.51 -2.53 -6.30
CA THR A 471 -37.75 -3.07 -7.64
C THR A 471 -38.36 -4.48 -7.59
N GLY A 472 -38.90 -4.91 -8.75
CA GLY A 472 -39.40 -6.27 -8.95
C GLY A 472 -38.32 -7.29 -9.37
N ARG A 473 -37.03 -6.96 -9.20
CA ARG A 473 -35.90 -7.82 -9.58
C ARG A 473 -34.84 -7.83 -8.50
N ASP A 474 -34.04 -8.87 -8.48
CA ASP A 474 -32.88 -8.97 -7.62
C ASP A 474 -31.82 -7.93 -8.01
N ILE A 475 -31.06 -7.42 -7.04
CA ILE A 475 -29.97 -6.46 -7.24
C ILE A 475 -28.72 -6.97 -6.51
N ASP A 476 -27.57 -6.94 -7.17
CA ASP A 476 -26.27 -7.29 -6.55
C ASP A 476 -25.63 -6.04 -5.92
N LEU A 477 -25.45 -6.08 -4.60
CA LEU A 477 -24.88 -4.99 -3.80
C LEU A 477 -23.35 -5.03 -3.69
N SER A 478 -22.67 -5.99 -4.31
CA SER A 478 -21.21 -6.12 -4.20
C SER A 478 -20.51 -4.81 -4.60
N HIS A 479 -19.57 -4.32 -3.79
CA HIS A 479 -18.85 -3.05 -3.96
C HIS A 479 -19.70 -1.76 -3.99
N TRP A 480 -20.96 -1.80 -3.57
CA TRP A 480 -21.69 -0.57 -3.27
C TRP A 480 -21.03 0.14 -2.08
N VAL A 481 -21.11 1.46 -2.07
CA VAL A 481 -20.40 2.30 -1.10
C VAL A 481 -21.41 3.07 -0.24
N ILE A 482 -21.20 3.04 1.07
CA ILE A 482 -21.93 3.88 2.01
C ILE A 482 -20.96 4.84 2.65
N THR A 483 -21.25 6.14 2.61
CA THR A 483 -20.42 7.18 3.24
C THR A 483 -21.16 7.85 4.37
N PHE A 484 -20.43 8.26 5.41
CA PHE A 484 -20.95 9.07 6.51
C PHE A 484 -20.28 10.45 6.49
N ASP A 485 -21.06 11.53 6.55
CA ASP A 485 -20.54 12.93 6.54
C ASP A 485 -19.81 13.35 7.84
N ASN A 486 -19.43 12.41 8.71
CA ASN A 486 -18.58 12.74 9.86
C ASN A 486 -17.13 12.97 9.37
N ALA A 487 -16.48 14.01 9.88
CA ALA A 487 -15.29 14.60 9.26
C ALA A 487 -14.03 13.72 9.29
N GLU A 488 -14.06 12.49 9.81
CA GLU A 488 -12.80 11.79 10.11
C GLU A 488 -12.70 10.34 9.69
N THR A 489 -13.76 9.56 9.44
CA THR A 489 -13.57 8.13 9.07
C THR A 489 -14.85 7.55 8.52
N SER A 490 -14.76 6.35 7.94
CA SER A 490 -15.87 5.45 7.62
C SER A 490 -16.65 5.81 6.35
N HIS A 491 -16.11 5.37 5.21
CA HIS A 491 -17.01 4.73 4.25
C HIS A 491 -16.98 3.22 4.49
N VAL A 492 -18.09 2.61 4.13
CA VAL A 492 -18.26 1.17 4.08
C VAL A 492 -18.32 0.78 2.62
N THR A 493 -17.50 -0.18 2.22
CA THR A 493 -17.67 -0.87 0.94
C THR A 493 -18.32 -2.21 1.23
N ILE A 494 -19.47 -2.47 0.61
CA ILE A 494 -20.13 -3.77 0.68
C ILE A 494 -19.20 -4.80 0.00
N PRO A 495 -18.83 -5.90 0.68
CA PRO A 495 -17.86 -6.86 0.15
C PRO A 495 -18.41 -7.64 -1.06
N ASP A 496 -17.55 -8.41 -1.71
CA ASP A 496 -17.95 -9.40 -2.73
C ASP A 496 -17.81 -10.84 -2.21
N GLN A 497 -18.04 -11.82 -3.09
CA GLN A 497 -17.96 -13.25 -2.78
C GLN A 497 -16.58 -13.77 -2.33
N PHE A 498 -15.50 -13.06 -2.66
CA PHE A 498 -14.11 -13.38 -2.31
C PHE A 498 -13.64 -12.65 -1.05
N ASN A 499 -14.40 -11.65 -0.62
CA ASN A 499 -14.06 -10.67 0.40
C ASN A 499 -14.97 -10.79 1.63
N TRP A 500 -15.27 -12.04 2.02
CA TRP A 500 -16.14 -12.35 3.15
C TRP A 500 -15.35 -12.63 4.43
N TYR A 501 -15.76 -11.97 5.52
CA TYR A 501 -15.21 -12.18 6.85
C TYR A 501 -16.06 -13.16 7.66
N LYS A 502 -15.40 -14.13 8.32
CA LYS A 502 -16.02 -15.06 9.26
C LYS A 502 -15.36 -14.91 10.64
N PRO A 503 -16.10 -14.55 11.70
CA PRO A 503 -15.57 -14.47 13.05
C PRO A 503 -14.86 -15.77 13.48
N GLY A 504 -13.69 -15.63 14.11
CA GLY A 504 -12.93 -16.76 14.66
C GLY A 504 -12.13 -17.59 13.64
N VAL A 505 -12.08 -17.20 12.36
CA VAL A 505 -11.24 -17.85 11.35
C VAL A 505 -10.24 -16.84 10.78
N HIS A 506 -8.95 -17.10 10.96
CA HIS A 506 -7.85 -16.23 10.51
C HIS A 506 -7.59 -16.27 8.99
N SER A 507 -8.49 -16.88 8.22
CA SER A 507 -8.43 -17.01 6.76
C SER A 507 -9.80 -16.75 6.13
N ARG A 508 -9.83 -15.93 5.08
CA ARG A 508 -11.03 -15.53 4.33
C ARG A 508 -11.78 -16.76 3.80
N HIS A 509 -13.11 -16.69 3.82
CA HIS A 509 -13.96 -17.71 3.21
C HIS A 509 -14.51 -17.21 1.88
N TYR A 510 -14.45 -18.07 0.87
CA TYR A 510 -15.29 -17.96 -0.30
C TYR A 510 -16.74 -18.21 0.15
N SER A 511 -17.62 -17.21 0.00
CA SER A 511 -19.06 -17.46 0.04
C SER A 511 -19.51 -17.76 -1.38
N PRO A 512 -20.10 -18.93 -1.67
CA PRO A 512 -20.62 -19.22 -3.00
C PRO A 512 -21.85 -18.35 -3.27
N GLY A 513 -21.64 -17.13 -3.77
CA GLY A 513 -22.72 -16.23 -4.17
C GLY A 513 -22.35 -14.74 -4.11
N ARG A 514 -22.88 -13.98 -5.06
CA ARG A 514 -22.92 -12.51 -5.03
C ARG A 514 -23.84 -12.03 -3.89
N LEU A 515 -23.61 -10.82 -3.38
CA LEU A 515 -24.46 -10.24 -2.33
C LEU A 515 -25.74 -9.67 -2.93
N ILE A 516 -26.74 -10.52 -3.10
CA ILE A 516 -28.02 -10.17 -3.71
C ILE A 516 -29.01 -9.66 -2.66
N ILE A 517 -29.61 -8.49 -2.91
CA ILE A 517 -30.85 -8.06 -2.28
C ILE A 517 -32.03 -8.49 -3.18
N PRO A 518 -32.91 -9.40 -2.72
CA PRO A 518 -34.01 -9.90 -3.54
C PRO A 518 -34.98 -8.79 -3.97
N ALA A 519 -35.75 -9.03 -5.04
CA ALA A 519 -36.88 -8.18 -5.43
C ALA A 519 -37.80 -7.87 -4.25
N GLY A 520 -38.03 -6.58 -3.95
CA GLY A 520 -38.85 -6.16 -2.81
C GLY A 520 -38.26 -6.48 -1.42
N GLY A 521 -37.08 -7.09 -1.36
CA GLY A 521 -36.42 -7.57 -0.15
C GLY A 521 -35.61 -6.50 0.55
N TYR A 522 -34.94 -6.89 1.64
CA TYR A 522 -34.09 -5.99 2.43
C TYR A 522 -32.75 -6.63 2.74
N PHE A 523 -31.79 -5.78 3.08
CA PHE A 523 -30.41 -6.13 3.39
C PHE A 523 -29.92 -5.32 4.59
N LEU A 524 -29.36 -5.98 5.60
CA LEU A 524 -28.93 -5.36 6.84
C LEU A 524 -27.41 -5.25 6.91
N LEU A 525 -26.93 -4.07 7.28
CA LEU A 525 -25.53 -3.75 7.54
C LEU A 525 -25.37 -3.44 9.02
N LYS A 526 -24.58 -4.24 9.74
CA LYS A 526 -24.32 -4.02 11.17
C LYS A 526 -22.94 -3.40 11.39
N GLY A 527 -22.89 -2.30 12.13
CA GLY A 527 -21.69 -1.74 12.74
C GLY A 527 -21.37 -2.49 14.03
N LEU A 528 -20.16 -3.05 14.13
CA LEU A 528 -19.65 -3.67 15.35
C LEU A 528 -18.54 -2.78 15.93
N THR A 529 -18.52 -2.63 17.25
CA THR A 529 -17.41 -2.04 18.00
C THR A 529 -16.95 -3.05 19.06
N GLY A 530 -15.68 -3.42 19.08
CA GLY A 530 -15.10 -4.24 20.16
C GLY A 530 -14.43 -5.57 19.74
N SER A 531 -13.72 -6.16 20.71
CA SER A 531 -12.86 -7.35 20.57
C SER A 531 -13.59 -8.71 20.64
N ASP A 532 -14.91 -8.72 20.77
CA ASP A 532 -15.70 -9.94 21.03
C ASP A 532 -16.28 -10.55 19.74
N LEU A 533 -15.38 -10.93 18.83
CA LEU A 533 -15.74 -11.66 17.61
C LEU A 533 -15.97 -13.14 17.93
N THR A 534 -17.19 -13.54 18.32
CA THR A 534 -17.52 -14.95 18.56
C THR A 534 -18.16 -15.64 17.35
N THR A 535 -17.94 -16.95 17.23
CA THR A 535 -18.39 -17.81 16.12
C THR A 535 -19.91 -18.00 15.99
N ALA A 536 -20.70 -17.47 16.92
CA ALA A 536 -22.16 -17.54 16.89
C ALA A 536 -22.82 -16.44 16.04
N ASP A 537 -22.06 -15.42 15.61
CA ASP A 537 -22.56 -14.25 14.89
C ASP A 537 -22.40 -14.39 13.36
N ASN A 538 -23.12 -15.32 12.72
CA ASN A 538 -23.19 -15.48 11.25
C ASN A 538 -23.86 -14.28 10.51
N LYS A 539 -23.74 -13.07 11.04
CA LYS A 539 -24.38 -11.83 10.58
C LYS A 539 -23.65 -11.31 9.34
N ILE A 540 -24.34 -10.63 8.43
CA ILE A 540 -23.71 -9.99 7.26
C ILE A 540 -22.68 -9.00 7.80
N SER A 541 -21.44 -9.48 7.89
CA SER A 541 -20.34 -8.85 8.59
C SER A 541 -19.13 -9.05 7.69
N GLY A 542 -19.15 -8.38 6.55
CA GLY A 542 -17.94 -8.05 5.82
C GLY A 542 -17.87 -6.56 5.49
N THR A 543 -18.84 -5.77 5.96
CA THR A 543 -18.70 -4.32 6.09
C THR A 543 -18.11 -4.02 7.46
N LYS A 544 -16.80 -3.76 7.47
CA LYS A 544 -16.01 -3.42 8.66
C LYS A 544 -16.65 -2.29 9.48
N ASN A 545 -16.50 -2.41 10.80
CA ASN A 545 -16.84 -1.47 11.88
C ASN A 545 -17.10 -0.03 11.39
N PHE A 546 -18.37 0.32 11.19
CA PHE A 546 -18.79 1.71 11.22
C PHE A 546 -19.48 1.97 12.55
N SER A 547 -19.37 3.20 13.04
CA SER A 547 -20.16 3.66 14.17
C SER A 547 -20.94 4.90 13.78
N LEU A 548 -22.20 4.94 14.22
CA LEU A 548 -23.12 6.04 14.05
C LEU A 548 -23.16 6.84 15.36
N ASN A 549 -23.18 8.17 15.25
CA ASN A 549 -23.31 9.05 16.41
C ASN A 549 -24.58 9.88 16.31
N SER A 550 -25.02 10.49 17.41
CA SER A 550 -26.31 11.19 17.47
C SER A 550 -26.32 12.60 16.84
N SER A 551 -25.27 13.03 16.13
CA SER A 551 -25.19 14.41 15.63
C SER A 551 -24.53 14.55 14.27
N GLY A 552 -25.22 15.20 13.32
CA GLY A 552 -24.60 15.77 12.13
C GLY A 552 -24.10 14.77 11.09
N PHE A 553 -24.72 13.59 10.97
CA PHE A 553 -24.37 12.65 9.90
C PHE A 553 -25.36 12.72 8.73
N LYS A 554 -24.83 12.58 7.52
CA LYS A 554 -25.59 12.17 6.35
C LYS A 554 -25.09 10.81 5.93
N ILE A 555 -26.01 9.91 5.61
CA ILE A 555 -25.67 8.60 5.06
C ILE A 555 -25.97 8.65 3.57
N ARG A 556 -24.99 8.34 2.74
CA ARG A 556 -25.20 8.24 1.28
C ARG A 556 -24.88 6.85 0.81
N LEU A 557 -25.78 6.31 0.00
CA LEU A 557 -25.64 5.03 -0.66
C LEU A 557 -25.28 5.27 -2.13
N TYR A 558 -24.17 4.69 -2.57
CA TYR A 558 -23.69 4.75 -3.94
C TYR A 558 -23.60 3.36 -4.55
N ASP A 559 -23.92 3.25 -5.83
CA ASP A 559 -23.66 2.04 -6.60
C ASP A 559 -22.16 1.93 -6.98
N PRO A 560 -21.73 0.83 -7.64
CA PRO A 560 -20.33 0.64 -8.01
C PRO A 560 -19.84 1.61 -9.09
N THR A 561 -20.72 2.39 -9.73
CA THR A 561 -20.35 3.49 -10.64
C THR A 561 -20.20 4.82 -9.91
N MET A 562 -20.40 4.83 -8.59
CA MET A 562 -20.46 6.00 -7.73
C MET A 562 -21.64 6.93 -8.03
N ARG A 563 -22.71 6.39 -8.61
CA ARG A 563 -23.98 7.11 -8.72
C ARG A 563 -24.64 7.12 -7.35
N LEU A 564 -25.05 8.30 -6.87
CA LEU A 564 -25.85 8.42 -5.65
C LEU A 564 -27.21 7.75 -5.87
N ILE A 565 -27.50 6.71 -5.08
CA ILE A 565 -28.73 5.92 -5.17
C ILE A 565 -29.76 6.40 -4.15
N ASP A 566 -29.34 6.64 -2.91
CA ASP A 566 -30.18 7.21 -1.87
C ASP A 566 -29.36 8.01 -0.86
N GLU A 567 -29.99 8.98 -0.22
CA GLU A 567 -29.42 9.77 0.87
C GLU A 567 -30.37 9.73 2.06
N ALA A 568 -29.82 9.54 3.25
CA ALA A 568 -30.52 9.70 4.50
C ALA A 568 -29.95 10.88 5.28
N TRP A 569 -30.86 11.79 5.66
CA TRP A 569 -30.71 12.90 6.60
C TRP A 569 -29.85 14.10 6.16
N ASN A 570 -30.22 15.31 6.60
CA ASN A 570 -29.63 16.58 6.13
C ASN A 570 -29.25 17.62 7.20
N ASN A 571 -28.62 17.19 8.31
CA ASN A 571 -27.88 18.07 9.25
C ASN A 571 -28.73 18.88 10.26
N THR A 572 -29.80 18.28 10.81
CA THR A 572 -30.42 18.76 12.07
C THR A 572 -30.15 17.78 13.21
N THR A 573 -30.20 18.23 14.47
CA THR A 573 -30.00 17.38 15.65
C THR A 573 -31.00 16.22 15.60
N LEU A 574 -30.50 14.99 15.60
CA LEU A 574 -31.37 13.82 15.67
C LEU A 574 -32.18 13.89 16.95
N THR A 575 -33.49 13.76 16.81
CA THR A 575 -34.29 13.31 17.92
C THR A 575 -34.35 11.79 17.80
N VAL A 576 -33.68 11.14 18.73
CA VAL A 576 -33.93 9.78 19.22
C VAL A 576 -33.31 8.58 18.50
N GLY A 577 -32.78 7.74 19.38
CA GLY A 577 -32.10 6.46 19.29
C GLY A 577 -31.50 6.35 20.70
N THR A 578 -32.12 5.58 21.59
CA THR A 578 -31.59 5.40 22.95
C THR A 578 -31.10 3.97 23.09
N SER A 579 -29.88 3.81 23.61
CA SER A 579 -29.32 2.52 24.01
C SER A 579 -30.00 1.95 25.27
N SER A 580 -30.80 2.78 25.96
CA SER A 580 -31.63 2.36 27.07
C SER A 580 -33.00 1.90 26.57
N PHE A 581 -33.46 0.78 27.09
CA PHE A 581 -34.80 0.29 26.80
C PHE A 581 -35.84 1.36 27.12
N PRO A 582 -36.86 1.55 26.27
CA PRO A 582 -37.01 0.95 24.94
C PRO A 582 -36.10 1.52 23.83
N TYR A 583 -35.47 0.62 23.06
CA TYR A 583 -34.58 0.94 21.94
C TYR A 583 -35.31 1.54 20.74
N HIS A 584 -34.75 2.58 20.12
CA HIS A 584 -35.38 3.21 18.95
C HIS A 584 -34.47 3.23 17.72
N SER A 585 -35.08 2.92 16.57
CA SER A 585 -34.56 3.16 15.23
C SER A 585 -35.35 4.27 14.51
N MET A 586 -34.84 4.72 13.38
CA MET A 586 -35.50 5.64 12.46
C MET A 586 -35.93 4.91 11.20
N GLU A 587 -37.23 4.94 10.91
CA GLU A 587 -37.82 4.29 9.75
C GLU A 587 -38.17 5.29 8.66
N ARG A 588 -37.88 4.91 7.42
CA ARG A 588 -38.23 5.66 6.22
C ARG A 588 -39.74 5.56 5.97
N ARG A 589 -40.37 6.69 5.70
CA ARG A 589 -41.78 6.77 5.32
C ARG A 589 -41.98 6.47 3.84
N TYR A 590 -43.16 5.94 3.53
CA TYR A 590 -43.60 5.61 2.18
C TYR A 590 -44.95 6.28 1.86
N SER A 591 -45.16 6.65 0.60
CA SER A 591 -46.44 7.15 0.09
C SER A 591 -46.75 6.51 -1.25
N GLY A 592 -47.93 5.91 -1.40
CA GLY A 592 -48.31 5.21 -2.63
C GLY A 592 -47.37 4.07 -3.02
N GLY A 593 -46.70 3.43 -2.04
CA GLY A 593 -45.71 2.36 -2.27
C GLY A 593 -44.30 2.84 -2.63
N LEU A 594 -44.08 4.16 -2.72
CA LEU A 594 -42.77 4.75 -3.00
C LEU A 594 -42.15 5.30 -1.72
N ALA A 595 -40.83 5.16 -1.57
CA ALA A 595 -40.10 5.81 -0.48
C ALA A 595 -40.16 7.33 -0.64
N LEU A 596 -40.41 8.06 0.45
CA LEU A 596 -40.29 9.53 0.45
C LEU A 596 -38.82 9.94 0.33
N ASP A 597 -38.51 11.22 0.10
CA ASP A 597 -37.11 11.70 -0.04
C ASP A 597 -36.36 11.65 1.29
N GLY A 598 -35.38 10.74 1.42
CA GLY A 598 -34.66 10.46 2.65
C GLY A 598 -33.75 11.57 3.12
N SER A 599 -33.43 12.53 2.25
CA SER A 599 -32.71 13.72 2.69
C SER A 599 -33.56 14.60 3.61
N LEU A 600 -34.89 14.49 3.54
CA LEU A 600 -35.81 15.33 4.31
C LEU A 600 -36.14 14.73 5.68
N PRO A 601 -36.04 15.49 6.78
CA PRO A 601 -36.44 15.02 8.10
C PRO A 601 -37.88 14.51 8.18
N ALA A 602 -38.80 15.12 7.41
CA ALA A 602 -40.20 14.72 7.35
C ALA A 602 -40.44 13.33 6.73
N SER A 603 -39.43 12.76 6.06
CA SER A 603 -39.48 11.42 5.47
C SER A 603 -39.11 10.32 6.45
N TRP A 604 -38.77 10.67 7.69
CA TRP A 604 -38.40 9.71 8.72
C TRP A 604 -39.39 9.79 9.88
N CYS A 605 -39.69 8.63 10.47
CA CYS A 605 -40.38 8.53 11.74
C CYS A 605 -39.53 7.71 12.71
N THR A 606 -39.59 8.07 13.99
CA THR A 606 -39.25 7.11 15.05
C THR A 606 -40.44 6.18 15.22
N SER A 607 -40.20 4.93 15.62
CA SER A 607 -41.21 3.85 15.73
C SER A 607 -42.42 4.13 16.66
N ALA A 608 -42.54 5.33 17.25
CA ALA A 608 -43.71 5.75 18.01
C ALA A 608 -44.06 7.22 17.70
N GLY A 609 -45.15 7.42 16.97
CA GLY A 609 -45.69 8.74 16.59
C GLY A 609 -46.22 9.62 17.73
N ALA A 610 -45.44 9.83 18.80
CA ALA A 610 -45.80 10.68 19.94
C ALA A 610 -44.56 11.34 20.56
N SER A 611 -44.69 12.63 20.90
CA SER A 611 -43.76 13.29 21.82
C SER A 611 -43.73 12.54 23.15
N GLY A 612 -42.60 11.88 23.42
CA GLY A 612 -42.32 11.18 24.67
C GLY A 612 -42.95 9.80 24.80
N ALA A 613 -42.44 8.79 24.07
CA ALA A 613 -42.39 7.39 24.51
C ALA A 613 -41.63 6.50 23.52
N SER A 614 -40.44 6.08 23.95
CA SER A 614 -39.82 4.76 23.81
C SER A 614 -40.63 3.61 23.18
N GLY A 615 -40.22 3.14 22.00
CA GLY A 615 -40.74 1.96 21.30
C GLY A 615 -39.90 0.72 21.63
N SER A 616 -40.51 -0.38 22.01
CA SER A 616 -39.82 -1.67 22.16
C SER A 616 -39.56 -2.27 20.78
N GLN A 617 -38.39 -2.90 20.62
CA GLN A 617 -37.97 -3.83 19.57
C GLN A 617 -39.14 -4.64 18.96
N LEU A 618 -39.88 -4.07 18.00
CA LEU A 618 -40.96 -4.77 17.30
C LEU A 618 -40.57 -5.27 15.91
N ASP A 619 -39.41 -4.85 15.37
CA ASP A 619 -38.93 -5.29 14.05
C ASP A 619 -37.52 -5.91 14.07
N GLY A 620 -36.95 -6.10 15.27
CA GLY A 620 -35.76 -6.91 15.48
C GLY A 620 -36.05 -8.39 15.30
N ASN A 621 -36.18 -8.84 14.05
CA ASN A 621 -36.43 -10.24 13.75
C ASN A 621 -35.23 -11.14 14.08
N SER A 622 -35.60 -12.35 14.49
CA SER A 622 -34.81 -13.46 15.04
C SER A 622 -33.45 -13.72 14.39
N ALA A 623 -32.55 -14.31 15.18
CA ALA A 623 -31.16 -14.68 14.93
C ALA A 623 -30.86 -15.64 13.73
N GLN A 624 -31.63 -15.60 12.64
CA GLN A 624 -31.27 -16.21 11.35
C GLN A 624 -31.14 -15.12 10.28
N ILE A 625 -30.03 -15.16 9.54
CA ILE A 625 -29.64 -14.11 8.59
C ILE A 625 -30.14 -14.44 7.19
N GLY A 626 -30.55 -13.41 6.43
CA GLY A 626 -31.05 -13.55 5.05
C GLY A 626 -32.57 -13.39 4.88
N SER A 627 -33.33 -13.02 5.91
CA SER A 627 -34.72 -12.58 5.76
C SER A 627 -35.08 -11.55 6.83
N PRO A 628 -35.43 -10.30 6.46
CA PRO A 628 -36.33 -9.49 7.28
C PRO A 628 -37.68 -10.18 7.22
N ASN A 629 -38.16 -10.67 8.36
CA ASN A 629 -39.47 -11.30 8.43
C ASN A 629 -40.54 -10.21 8.49
N TYR A 630 -41.04 -9.76 7.34
CA TYR A 630 -42.43 -9.32 7.26
C TYR A 630 -43.24 -10.37 6.52
N SER A 631 -43.45 -11.54 7.15
CA SER A 631 -44.53 -12.44 6.76
C SER A 631 -45.82 -12.01 7.49
N GLY A 632 -46.37 -10.87 7.07
CA GLY A 632 -47.66 -10.39 7.56
C GLY A 632 -48.41 -9.79 6.38
N SER A 633 -49.54 -10.39 6.02
CA SER A 633 -50.47 -9.87 5.02
C SER A 633 -51.23 -8.61 5.48
N GLU A 634 -50.61 -7.77 6.32
CA GLU A 634 -51.23 -6.58 6.87
C GLU A 634 -50.45 -5.35 6.40
N THR A 635 -51.16 -4.45 5.73
CA THR A 635 -50.71 -3.07 5.55
C THR A 635 -50.30 -2.50 6.91
N PRO A 636 -49.07 -1.95 7.07
CA PRO A 636 -48.69 -1.27 8.30
C PRO A 636 -49.71 -0.18 8.61
N ALA A 637 -50.19 -0.13 9.86
CA ALA A 637 -50.97 1.02 10.31
C ALA A 637 -50.14 2.28 10.04
N ALA A 638 -50.74 3.27 9.39
CA ALA A 638 -50.06 4.51 9.02
C ALA A 638 -49.38 5.12 10.26
N PRO A 639 -48.05 5.35 10.25
CA PRO A 639 -47.39 6.00 11.36
C PRO A 639 -48.00 7.39 11.55
N THR A 640 -48.38 7.73 12.79
CA THR A 640 -48.81 9.09 13.12
C THR A 640 -47.60 10.00 13.11
N CYS A 641 -47.42 10.71 12.00
CA CYS A 641 -46.40 11.74 11.84
C CYS A 641 -46.95 13.10 12.27
N LEU A 642 -46.05 14.02 12.62
CA LEU A 642 -46.36 15.45 12.84
C LEU A 642 -47.09 16.07 11.63
#